data_AF-A0A845X739-F1
#
_entry.id   AF-A0A845X739-F1
#
_cell.length_a   1.000
_cell.length_b   1.000
_cell.length_c   1.000
_cell.angle_alpha   90.00
_cell.angle_beta   90.00
_cell.angle_gamma   90.00
#
_symmetry.space_group_name_H-M   'P 1'
#
loop_
_entity.id
_entity.type
_entity.pdbx_description
1 polymer ?
#
loop_
_entity_poly.entity_id
_entity_poly.type
_entity_poly.pdbx_seq_one_letter_code
_entity_poly.pdbx_strand_id
1 'polypeptide(L)'
;MISKVVGGHINVADINAQSISNQGGAISLTADRGINTQGNIETNDNSITFDGPTNLQANAIFSVQDDLAVTGDSNITFEQTLNGNHNLTLNATTVNLNNTVGNTDPLNQLTVHGTLTNTTPKPTQITIHQTIQTDDITSQDAIHLQSLNADIHTGTLTSPQAITLDGQNIHTGNIHTDSQLTITSPQTLTTGNITTPSLNTIQTQGNLTTGHITSQNPLNLTTTHGDLTTGNLTTPGNDIHLKGPKAVRTGFINTTHPTHGGNAHIDGGQTVQIDGSFTNSNGINASLSTVGGSSSGSIEIHHGGDGVVPFRVGDASVNGSSAAITRGTHNEGTINTGNDYQYTHRQDQNQIAIISRPAPPVESSGFSVQGSAFNLSNFELTTLNSEFTGPPLESLAYLIGRVLGAKTTISRDINNDYAFAWEVPGENPGDESTILNANADAPELGLGLTPLASLATLGIGLNSDDLASDIDQFLEEQYEDYFDEDVADAPVTTASIRQMLTTIEQQTNQRSVILYALNRSDALELLLMVPDRPPIPKTIPLITQSELRRNVSRLRRAIARTTNTSYLDPAQKLYDWLIRPYESELEGLGVDTIIFGMDVGLRSIPLAALHDGEQFLIETYSLGMIPSVSLTNSNYQALHNTPVLAMGASEFRGLNPLPAVPLELAMIQQQGWGQAYLNEAFTLDALDTQSQNRTQGIVHLATHAKFQAGAVEHSYIQLWDQPVGFDQIRELGWHHKPQMELLVLSACDTALGDASAELGFAGLAVQTGVKSALASLWQVSDLGTLALMTSFYEHLKDTQITTKAEALRQAQLNLLHNPTLLAEGMLGGSPLPPELARYSDADLSHPYYWSSFTLVGSPW
;
A
#
# COMPACT_ATOMS: atom_id res chain seq x y z
N MET A 1 1.17 -66.90 -19.77
CA MET A 1 2.43 -66.14 -19.88
C MET A 1 2.72 -65.92 -21.35
N ILE A 2 2.93 -64.67 -21.74
CA ILE A 2 3.48 -64.26 -23.04
C ILE A 2 4.91 -63.82 -22.76
N SER A 3 5.90 -64.60 -23.18
CA SER A 3 7.32 -64.26 -23.00
C SER A 3 8.06 -64.34 -24.33
N LYS A 4 8.85 -63.32 -24.65
CA LYS A 4 9.65 -63.26 -25.88
C LYS A 4 11.03 -62.68 -25.60
N VAL A 5 12.07 -63.41 -26.00
CA VAL A 5 13.48 -62.99 -25.90
C VAL A 5 14.11 -62.98 -27.29
N VAL A 6 14.70 -61.85 -27.72
CA VAL A 6 15.37 -61.73 -29.03
C VAL A 6 16.64 -60.88 -28.94
N GLY A 7 17.66 -61.24 -29.74
CA GLY A 7 18.84 -60.39 -29.99
C GLY A 7 18.62 -59.37 -31.12
N GLY A 8 17.43 -58.76 -31.17
CA GLY A 8 17.03 -57.80 -32.20
C GLY A 8 15.90 -56.89 -31.70
N HIS A 9 15.00 -56.47 -32.60
CA HIS A 9 13.82 -55.69 -32.22
C HIS A 9 12.60 -56.58 -31.96
N ILE A 10 11.78 -56.20 -30.98
CA ILE A 10 10.41 -56.68 -30.83
C ILE A 10 9.48 -55.59 -31.38
N ASN A 11 8.53 -55.94 -32.24
CA ASN A 11 7.45 -55.03 -32.66
C ASN A 11 6.12 -55.65 -32.22
N VAL A 12 5.33 -54.93 -31.44
CA VAL A 12 4.06 -55.42 -30.89
C VAL A 12 2.97 -54.36 -31.07
N ALA A 13 1.77 -54.82 -31.44
CA ALA A 13 0.54 -54.02 -31.43
C ALA A 13 -0.22 -54.34 -30.15
N ASP A 14 -1.50 -54.73 -30.25
CA ASP A 14 -2.28 -55.13 -29.08
C ASP A 14 -1.83 -56.50 -28.53
N ILE A 15 -1.65 -56.58 -27.21
CA ILE A 15 -1.44 -57.83 -26.47
C ILE A 15 -2.48 -57.89 -25.35
N ASN A 16 -3.32 -58.91 -25.36
CA ASN A 16 -4.24 -59.17 -24.26
C ASN A 16 -3.95 -60.57 -23.68
N ALA A 17 -3.57 -60.61 -22.42
CA ALA A 17 -3.31 -61.83 -21.64
C ALA A 17 -4.30 -62.00 -20.48
N GLN A 18 -5.45 -61.32 -20.51
CA GLN A 18 -6.47 -61.40 -19.47
C GLN A 18 -7.11 -62.79 -19.39
N SER A 19 -7.51 -63.17 -18.18
CA SER A 19 -8.30 -64.38 -17.92
C SER A 19 -9.65 -64.05 -17.30
N ILE A 20 -10.69 -64.78 -17.70
CA ILE A 20 -12.02 -64.74 -17.06
C ILE A 20 -12.01 -65.24 -15.61
N SER A 21 -10.94 -65.90 -15.17
CA SER A 21 -10.75 -66.36 -13.79
C SER A 21 -9.99 -65.35 -12.92
N ASN A 22 -9.81 -64.12 -13.38
CA ASN A 22 -9.04 -63.07 -12.72
C ASN A 22 -7.59 -63.48 -12.40
N GLN A 23 -6.98 -64.30 -13.26
CA GLN A 23 -5.55 -64.63 -13.21
C GLN A 23 -4.99 -64.66 -14.63
N GLY A 24 -4.65 -63.49 -15.12
CA GLY A 24 -4.06 -63.27 -16.44
C GLY A 24 -2.64 -63.81 -16.53
N GLY A 25 -2.11 -63.87 -17.75
CA GLY A 25 -0.73 -64.26 -17.99
C GLY A 25 0.24 -63.09 -17.81
N ALA A 26 1.39 -63.35 -17.18
CA ALA A 26 2.52 -62.43 -17.21
C ALA A 26 2.94 -62.12 -18.65
N ILE A 27 3.25 -60.87 -18.95
CA ILE A 27 3.76 -60.41 -20.25
C ILE A 27 5.20 -59.94 -20.04
N SER A 28 6.16 -60.56 -20.72
CA SER A 28 7.59 -60.24 -20.59
C SER A 28 8.25 -60.15 -21.97
N LEU A 29 8.75 -58.97 -22.31
CA LEU A 29 9.38 -58.68 -23.59
C LEU A 29 10.85 -58.31 -23.35
N THR A 30 11.78 -59.14 -23.82
CA THR A 30 13.23 -58.91 -23.69
C THR A 30 13.88 -58.73 -25.06
N ALA A 31 14.53 -57.59 -25.28
CA ALA A 31 15.18 -57.23 -26.54
C ALA A 31 16.43 -56.37 -26.33
N ASP A 32 17.53 -56.69 -27.00
CA ASP A 32 18.79 -55.94 -26.91
C ASP A 32 18.80 -54.65 -27.77
N ARG A 33 18.09 -54.63 -28.92
CA ARG A 33 18.03 -53.46 -29.82
C ARG A 33 16.79 -52.58 -29.61
N GLY A 34 15.73 -53.12 -29.01
CA GLY A 34 14.58 -52.35 -28.56
C GLY A 34 13.21 -52.99 -28.82
N ILE A 35 12.19 -52.42 -28.19
CA ILE A 35 10.80 -52.87 -28.20
C ILE A 35 9.94 -51.73 -28.74
N ASN A 36 9.36 -51.90 -29.93
CA ASN A 36 8.44 -50.94 -30.53
C ASN A 36 7.00 -51.35 -30.23
N THR A 37 6.24 -50.48 -29.57
CA THR A 37 4.84 -50.73 -29.19
C THR A 37 3.91 -49.79 -29.97
N GLN A 38 2.84 -50.32 -30.57
CA GLN A 38 1.88 -49.55 -31.37
C GLN A 38 0.40 -49.81 -31.00
N GLY A 39 0.15 -50.43 -29.84
CA GLY A 39 -1.18 -50.79 -29.36
C GLY A 39 -1.20 -51.04 -27.85
N ASN A 40 -2.34 -51.47 -27.32
CA ASN A 40 -2.56 -51.64 -25.88
C ASN A 40 -2.00 -52.97 -25.37
N ILE A 41 -1.57 -53.01 -24.11
CA ILE A 41 -1.02 -54.22 -23.48
C ILE A 41 -1.74 -54.45 -22.15
N GLU A 42 -2.49 -55.53 -22.06
CA GLU A 42 -3.45 -55.76 -20.98
C GLU A 42 -3.29 -57.16 -20.37
N THR A 43 -3.33 -57.24 -19.04
CA THR A 43 -3.44 -58.47 -18.27
C THR A 43 -4.21 -58.20 -16.97
N ASN A 44 -4.48 -59.22 -16.14
CA ASN A 44 -5.11 -59.08 -14.83
C ASN A 44 -4.41 -59.95 -13.78
N ASP A 45 -4.32 -59.48 -12.53
CA ASP A 45 -3.58 -60.12 -11.41
C ASP A 45 -2.18 -60.67 -11.79
N ASN A 46 -1.42 -59.92 -12.59
CA ASN A 46 -0.09 -60.32 -13.06
C ASN A 46 0.76 -59.12 -13.53
N SER A 47 1.97 -59.34 -14.03
CA SER A 47 2.89 -58.26 -14.42
C SER A 47 3.07 -58.09 -15.93
N ILE A 48 3.46 -56.87 -16.30
CA ILE A 48 3.96 -56.50 -17.63
C ILE A 48 5.41 -56.02 -17.46
N THR A 49 6.37 -56.63 -18.15
CA THR A 49 7.80 -56.28 -18.07
C THR A 49 8.40 -56.05 -19.45
N PHE A 50 9.05 -54.90 -19.60
CA PHE A 50 9.88 -54.53 -20.76
C PHE A 50 11.36 -54.53 -20.37
N ASP A 51 12.07 -55.56 -20.80
CA ASP A 51 13.50 -55.76 -20.57
C ASP A 51 14.30 -55.43 -21.85
N GLY A 52 14.24 -54.14 -22.22
CA GLY A 52 14.86 -53.59 -23.41
C GLY A 52 14.42 -52.13 -23.66
N PRO A 53 15.20 -51.30 -24.37
CA PRO A 53 14.80 -49.93 -24.70
C PRO A 53 13.45 -49.92 -25.41
N THR A 54 12.45 -49.23 -24.87
CA THR A 54 11.09 -49.23 -25.39
C THR A 54 10.78 -47.93 -26.12
N ASN A 55 10.20 -48.04 -27.31
CA ASN A 55 9.82 -46.91 -28.14
C ASN A 55 8.34 -47.02 -28.53
N LEU A 56 7.56 -46.01 -28.16
CA LEU A 56 6.16 -45.91 -28.47
C LEU A 56 5.99 -45.42 -29.92
N GLN A 57 5.10 -46.06 -30.68
CA GLN A 57 4.83 -45.76 -32.10
C GLN A 57 3.40 -45.27 -32.34
N ALA A 58 2.55 -45.33 -31.32
CA ALA A 58 1.18 -44.81 -31.30
C ALA A 58 0.77 -44.57 -29.84
N ASN A 59 -0.31 -43.84 -29.60
CA ASN A 59 -0.86 -43.73 -28.24
C ASN A 59 -1.20 -45.13 -27.69
N ALA A 60 -0.88 -45.40 -26.42
CA ALA A 60 -1.09 -46.71 -25.83
C ALA A 60 -1.57 -46.63 -24.37
N ILE A 61 -2.33 -47.66 -24.00
CA ILE A 61 -2.73 -47.95 -22.62
C ILE A 61 -2.14 -49.31 -22.25
N PHE A 62 -1.33 -49.34 -21.19
CA PHE A 62 -0.86 -50.58 -20.57
C PHE A 62 -1.55 -50.76 -19.23
N SER A 63 -2.25 -51.87 -19.06
CA SER A 63 -3.13 -52.07 -17.92
C SER A 63 -2.95 -53.45 -17.30
N VAL A 64 -2.73 -53.45 -15.99
CA VAL A 64 -2.96 -54.62 -15.15
C VAL A 64 -4.21 -54.35 -14.32
N GLN A 65 -5.30 -55.05 -14.60
CA GLN A 65 -6.53 -54.93 -13.83
C GLN A 65 -6.44 -55.83 -12.58
N ASP A 66 -6.59 -55.22 -11.40
CA ASP A 66 -6.79 -55.91 -10.12
C ASP A 66 -8.30 -55.91 -9.85
N ASP A 67 -8.94 -57.07 -9.97
CA ASP A 67 -10.41 -57.16 -9.84
C ASP A 67 -10.84 -57.77 -8.50
N LEU A 68 -9.94 -58.38 -7.73
CA LEU A 68 -10.28 -59.04 -6.46
C LEU A 68 -9.03 -59.30 -5.60
N ALA A 69 -8.79 -58.49 -4.55
CA ALA A 69 -8.12 -58.76 -3.26
C ALA A 69 -7.23 -60.03 -3.09
N VAL A 70 -6.47 -60.41 -4.10
CA VAL A 70 -5.54 -61.55 -4.14
C VAL A 70 -4.18 -60.96 -4.43
N THR A 71 -3.20 -61.41 -3.65
CA THR A 71 -1.82 -60.93 -3.54
C THR A 71 -0.97 -61.19 -4.81
N GLY A 72 -1.45 -60.80 -5.99
CA GLY A 72 -0.70 -60.83 -7.25
C GLY A 72 0.09 -59.54 -7.47
N ASP A 73 1.27 -59.66 -8.09
CA ASP A 73 2.11 -58.52 -8.47
C ASP A 73 1.44 -57.74 -9.63
N SER A 74 0.60 -56.76 -9.29
CA SER A 74 -0.01 -55.85 -10.27
C SER A 74 0.96 -54.75 -10.68
N ASN A 75 2.03 -55.15 -11.38
CA ASN A 75 3.19 -54.32 -11.68
C ASN A 75 3.40 -54.13 -13.18
N ILE A 76 3.73 -52.90 -13.58
CA ILE A 76 4.29 -52.61 -14.90
C ILE A 76 5.74 -52.17 -14.70
N THR A 77 6.69 -52.80 -15.40
CA THR A 77 8.13 -52.53 -15.22
C THR A 77 8.81 -52.24 -16.56
N PHE A 78 9.55 -51.14 -16.62
CA PHE A 78 10.48 -50.80 -17.69
C PHE A 78 11.91 -50.80 -17.14
N GLU A 79 12.74 -51.75 -17.57
CA GLU A 79 14.13 -51.89 -17.11
C GLU A 79 15.10 -50.93 -17.82
N GLN A 80 14.70 -50.42 -19.00
CA GLN A 80 15.51 -49.56 -19.85
C GLN A 80 14.75 -48.30 -20.26
N THR A 81 15.35 -47.49 -21.14
CA THR A 81 14.79 -46.20 -21.57
C THR A 81 13.43 -46.36 -22.23
N LEU A 82 12.54 -45.39 -22.00
CA LEU A 82 11.21 -45.32 -22.62
C LEU A 82 11.09 -44.00 -23.41
N ASN A 83 10.80 -44.09 -24.71
CA ASN A 83 10.71 -42.94 -25.62
C ASN A 83 9.49 -43.07 -26.55
N GLY A 84 9.22 -42.02 -27.34
CA GLY A 84 8.23 -42.01 -28.42
C GLY A 84 7.15 -40.94 -28.19
N ASN A 85 7.09 -39.92 -29.06
CA ASN A 85 6.21 -38.75 -28.94
C ASN A 85 4.69 -39.06 -29.09
N HIS A 86 4.16 -39.79 -28.11
CA HIS A 86 2.78 -40.26 -28.03
C HIS A 86 2.29 -40.25 -26.59
N ASN A 87 0.98 -40.39 -26.40
CA ASN A 87 0.37 -40.47 -25.07
C ASN A 87 0.49 -41.90 -24.53
N LEU A 88 0.94 -42.03 -23.27
CA LEU A 88 1.01 -43.29 -22.56
C LEU A 88 0.20 -43.22 -21.26
N THR A 89 -0.71 -44.18 -21.09
CA THR A 89 -1.41 -44.42 -19.82
C THR A 89 -0.99 -45.76 -19.25
N LEU A 90 -0.56 -45.76 -18.00
CA LEU A 90 -0.16 -46.95 -17.25
C LEU A 90 -1.13 -47.15 -16.07
N ASN A 91 -1.83 -48.27 -16.03
CA ASN A 91 -2.73 -48.64 -14.95
C ASN A 91 -2.17 -49.86 -14.22
N ALA A 92 -1.66 -49.67 -13.01
CA ALA A 92 -1.11 -50.76 -12.19
C ALA A 92 -1.18 -50.37 -10.70
N THR A 93 -0.90 -51.29 -9.79
CA THR A 93 -0.68 -50.92 -8.39
C THR A 93 0.68 -50.24 -8.22
N THR A 94 1.70 -50.77 -8.92
CA THR A 94 3.06 -50.21 -8.93
C THR A 94 3.58 -50.11 -10.36
N VAL A 95 4.21 -48.98 -10.71
CA VAL A 95 4.92 -48.80 -11.98
C VAL A 95 6.40 -48.57 -11.71
N ASN A 96 7.25 -49.49 -12.15
CA ASN A 96 8.70 -49.37 -12.03
C ASN A 96 9.31 -48.74 -13.29
N LEU A 97 9.86 -47.54 -13.16
CA LEU A 97 10.65 -46.88 -14.20
C LEU A 97 12.13 -46.86 -13.77
N ASN A 98 12.86 -47.90 -14.16
CA ASN A 98 14.23 -48.15 -13.71
C ASN A 98 15.30 -47.44 -14.57
N ASN A 99 14.89 -46.59 -15.52
CA ASN A 99 15.79 -45.83 -16.39
C ASN A 99 15.07 -44.57 -16.94
N THR A 100 15.76 -43.73 -17.70
CA THR A 100 15.24 -42.45 -18.19
C THR A 100 14.03 -42.62 -19.11
N VAL A 101 13.00 -41.81 -18.88
CA VAL A 101 11.86 -41.62 -19.79
C VAL A 101 12.03 -40.32 -20.56
N GLY A 102 11.95 -40.39 -21.88
CA GLY A 102 11.94 -39.23 -22.77
C GLY A 102 13.30 -38.57 -22.99
N ASN A 103 14.39 -39.35 -23.10
CA ASN A 103 15.73 -38.80 -23.28
C ASN A 103 15.99 -38.26 -24.70
N THR A 104 15.66 -39.03 -25.75
CA THR A 104 15.91 -38.70 -27.16
C THR A 104 14.65 -38.29 -27.89
N ASP A 105 13.51 -38.86 -27.48
CA ASP A 105 12.19 -38.56 -28.04
C ASP A 105 11.17 -38.59 -26.88
N PRO A 106 10.98 -37.45 -26.18
CA PRO A 106 10.03 -37.34 -25.08
C PRO A 106 8.63 -37.83 -25.43
N LEU A 107 7.94 -38.46 -24.48
CA LEU A 107 6.53 -38.81 -24.69
C LEU A 107 5.71 -37.51 -24.84
N ASN A 108 4.56 -37.59 -25.51
CA ASN A 108 3.66 -36.44 -25.58
C ASN A 108 3.01 -36.18 -24.23
N GLN A 109 2.48 -37.21 -23.58
CA GLN A 109 1.85 -37.17 -22.25
C GLN A 109 2.10 -38.50 -21.52
N LEU A 110 2.31 -38.45 -20.21
CA LEU A 110 2.41 -39.63 -19.35
C LEU A 110 1.34 -39.56 -18.26
N THR A 111 0.51 -40.60 -18.17
CA THR A 111 -0.47 -40.77 -17.08
C THR A 111 -0.19 -42.10 -16.38
N VAL A 112 0.05 -42.06 -15.08
CA VAL A 112 0.30 -43.24 -14.24
C VAL A 112 -0.74 -43.28 -13.13
N HIS A 113 -1.57 -44.31 -13.15
CA HIS A 113 -2.45 -44.68 -12.05
C HIS A 113 -1.75 -45.81 -11.28
N GLY A 114 -1.42 -45.55 -10.00
CA GLY A 114 -0.56 -46.38 -9.17
C GLY A 114 0.73 -45.67 -8.70
N THR A 115 1.37 -46.22 -7.68
CA THR A 115 2.64 -45.66 -7.16
C THR A 115 3.76 -45.89 -8.17
N LEU A 116 4.43 -44.81 -8.58
CA LEU A 116 5.62 -44.88 -9.40
C LEU A 116 6.85 -45.12 -8.51
N THR A 117 7.61 -46.15 -8.84
CA THR A 117 8.80 -46.55 -8.10
C THR A 117 10.01 -46.66 -9.02
N ASN A 118 11.20 -46.53 -8.42
CA ASN A 118 12.45 -46.88 -9.07
C ASN A 118 13.24 -47.79 -8.12
N THR A 119 13.57 -48.98 -8.61
CA THR A 119 14.25 -50.04 -7.85
C THR A 119 15.75 -50.11 -8.13
N THR A 120 16.26 -49.20 -8.97
CA THR A 120 17.66 -49.12 -9.37
C THR A 120 18.37 -47.92 -8.75
N PRO A 121 19.71 -47.96 -8.61
CA PRO A 121 20.51 -46.83 -8.11
C PRO A 121 20.74 -45.78 -9.21
N LYS A 122 19.70 -45.44 -9.97
CA LYS A 122 19.72 -44.42 -11.02
C LYS A 122 18.63 -43.40 -10.74
N PRO A 123 18.81 -42.12 -11.09
CA PRO A 123 17.76 -41.12 -10.98
C PRO A 123 16.49 -41.51 -11.74
N THR A 124 15.34 -41.22 -11.14
CA THR A 124 14.04 -41.24 -11.81
C THR A 124 13.93 -39.97 -12.66
N GLN A 125 14.37 -40.05 -13.91
CA GLN A 125 14.38 -38.92 -14.83
C GLN A 125 13.27 -39.08 -15.88
N ILE A 126 12.32 -38.15 -15.87
CA ILE A 126 11.13 -38.16 -16.73
C ILE A 126 11.03 -36.81 -17.44
N THR A 127 11.16 -36.81 -18.76
CA THR A 127 10.96 -35.64 -19.62
C THR A 127 9.79 -35.90 -20.57
N ILE A 128 8.79 -35.00 -20.58
CA ILE A 128 7.53 -35.12 -21.34
C ILE A 128 7.23 -33.80 -22.04
N HIS A 129 6.64 -33.85 -23.24
CA HIS A 129 6.29 -32.63 -23.98
C HIS A 129 5.15 -31.84 -23.33
N GLN A 130 4.07 -32.53 -22.96
CA GLN A 130 2.89 -31.96 -22.30
C GLN A 130 2.87 -32.45 -20.85
N THR A 131 1.75 -33.01 -20.39
CA THR A 131 1.51 -33.24 -18.96
C THR A 131 2.18 -34.51 -18.42
N ILE A 132 2.78 -34.39 -17.23
CA ILE A 132 3.08 -35.52 -16.35
C ILE A 132 1.92 -35.61 -15.35
N GLN A 133 1.21 -36.73 -15.32
CA GLN A 133 0.21 -37.02 -14.31
C GLN A 133 0.51 -38.36 -13.65
N THR A 134 0.81 -38.36 -12.37
CA THR A 134 1.10 -39.58 -11.60
C THR A 134 0.42 -39.51 -10.24
N ASP A 135 0.24 -40.65 -9.59
CA ASP A 135 -0.02 -40.68 -8.15
C ASP A 135 1.32 -40.43 -7.40
N ASP A 136 1.59 -41.16 -6.32
CA ASP A 136 2.82 -41.02 -5.53
C ASP A 136 4.07 -41.49 -6.30
N ILE A 137 5.20 -40.82 -6.09
CA ILE A 137 6.52 -41.22 -6.60
C ILE A 137 7.47 -41.49 -5.44
N THR A 138 8.01 -42.70 -5.38
CA THR A 138 9.04 -43.09 -4.42
C THR A 138 10.29 -43.58 -5.16
N SER A 139 11.43 -42.93 -4.93
CA SER A 139 12.70 -43.31 -5.55
C SER A 139 13.79 -43.54 -4.52
N GLN A 140 14.69 -44.49 -4.81
CA GLN A 140 15.92 -44.69 -4.02
C GLN A 140 17.04 -43.71 -4.39
N ASP A 141 16.87 -42.95 -5.48
CA ASP A 141 17.81 -41.96 -6.01
C ASP A 141 17.04 -40.67 -6.37
N ALA A 142 17.68 -39.72 -7.03
CA ALA A 142 17.12 -38.41 -7.34
C ALA A 142 15.87 -38.51 -8.22
N ILE A 143 14.92 -37.59 -8.03
CA ILE A 143 13.73 -37.45 -8.88
C ILE A 143 13.91 -36.18 -9.72
N HIS A 144 13.83 -36.32 -11.03
CA HIS A 144 13.84 -35.19 -11.97
C HIS A 144 12.64 -35.30 -12.91
N LEU A 145 11.67 -34.39 -12.74
CA LEU A 145 10.48 -34.31 -13.58
C LEU A 145 10.53 -33.03 -14.41
N GLN A 146 10.41 -33.16 -15.73
CA GLN A 146 10.38 -32.05 -16.66
C GLN A 146 9.20 -32.16 -17.62
N SER A 147 8.29 -31.21 -17.56
CA SER A 147 7.28 -30.95 -18.60
C SER A 147 7.75 -29.77 -19.46
N LEU A 148 7.88 -29.98 -20.77
CA LEU A 148 8.43 -28.96 -21.66
C LEU A 148 7.44 -27.82 -22.00
N ASN A 149 6.13 -28.10 -22.00
CA ASN A 149 5.11 -27.14 -22.46
C ASN A 149 3.85 -27.08 -21.59
N ALA A 150 3.68 -27.94 -20.59
CA ALA A 150 2.45 -28.04 -19.80
C ALA A 150 2.76 -28.34 -18.32
N ASP A 151 1.92 -29.16 -17.68
CA ASP A 151 1.86 -29.23 -16.23
C ASP A 151 2.46 -30.52 -15.64
N ILE A 152 2.82 -30.45 -14.37
CA ILE A 152 3.17 -31.60 -13.54
C ILE A 152 2.10 -31.75 -12.46
N HIS A 153 1.43 -32.90 -12.44
CA HIS A 153 0.47 -33.31 -11.43
C HIS A 153 0.96 -34.60 -10.78
N THR A 154 1.33 -34.57 -9.50
CA THR A 154 1.75 -35.77 -8.77
C THR A 154 1.05 -35.89 -7.42
N GLY A 155 1.04 -37.10 -6.87
CA GLY A 155 0.85 -37.32 -5.43
C GLY A 155 2.10 -36.92 -4.64
N THR A 156 2.36 -37.64 -3.55
CA THR A 156 3.52 -37.47 -2.68
C THR A 156 4.82 -37.87 -3.39
N LEU A 157 5.86 -37.04 -3.25
CA LEU A 157 7.20 -37.30 -3.75
C LEU A 157 8.14 -37.64 -2.59
N THR A 158 8.81 -38.79 -2.65
CA THR A 158 9.76 -39.25 -1.63
C THR A 158 11.07 -39.72 -2.26
N SER A 159 12.19 -39.12 -1.85
CA SER A 159 13.54 -39.54 -2.27
C SER A 159 14.60 -39.19 -1.23
N PRO A 160 15.57 -40.07 -0.92
CA PRO A 160 16.72 -39.71 -0.08
C PRO A 160 17.72 -38.78 -0.80
N GLN A 161 17.51 -38.49 -2.09
CA GLN A 161 18.36 -37.65 -2.93
C GLN A 161 17.55 -36.46 -3.47
N ALA A 162 18.21 -35.63 -4.30
CA ALA A 162 17.62 -34.38 -4.76
C ALA A 162 16.32 -34.59 -5.55
N ILE A 163 15.37 -33.66 -5.37
CA ILE A 163 14.12 -33.61 -6.15
C ILE A 163 14.14 -32.31 -6.96
N THR A 164 13.94 -32.42 -8.27
CA THR A 164 13.85 -31.29 -9.20
C THR A 164 12.57 -31.38 -10.02
N LEU A 165 11.76 -30.32 -9.99
CA LEU A 165 10.53 -30.19 -10.76
C LEU A 165 10.60 -28.97 -11.68
N ASP A 166 10.33 -29.16 -12.97
CA ASP A 166 10.33 -28.12 -14.00
C ASP A 166 9.10 -28.27 -14.90
N GLY A 167 8.13 -27.35 -14.80
CA GLY A 167 6.90 -27.40 -15.58
C GLY A 167 6.07 -26.12 -15.45
N GLN A 168 5.12 -25.88 -16.35
CA GLN A 168 4.35 -24.63 -16.42
C GLN A 168 3.51 -24.38 -15.17
N ASN A 169 2.63 -25.33 -14.81
CA ASN A 169 1.99 -25.42 -13.50
C ASN A 169 2.45 -26.70 -12.80
N ILE A 170 2.67 -26.61 -11.49
CA ILE A 170 3.08 -27.76 -10.68
C ILE A 170 2.06 -27.91 -9.55
N HIS A 171 1.37 -29.05 -9.53
CA HIS A 171 0.50 -29.49 -8.45
C HIS A 171 1.02 -30.82 -7.90
N THR A 172 1.45 -30.83 -6.65
CA THR A 172 2.04 -32.03 -6.04
C THR A 172 1.56 -32.21 -4.61
N GLY A 173 1.57 -33.45 -4.12
CA GLY A 173 1.28 -33.78 -2.73
C GLY A 173 2.41 -33.33 -1.80
N ASN A 174 2.67 -34.11 -0.75
CA ASN A 174 3.79 -33.83 0.14
C ASN A 174 5.12 -34.11 -0.58
N ILE A 175 6.16 -33.36 -0.23
CA ILE A 175 7.52 -33.57 -0.75
C ILE A 175 8.43 -33.87 0.44
N HIS A 176 9.07 -35.04 0.40
CA HIS A 176 10.07 -35.45 1.37
C HIS A 176 11.38 -35.78 0.67
N THR A 177 12.44 -35.03 1.02
CA THR A 177 13.79 -35.35 0.58
C THR A 177 14.82 -35.14 1.67
N ASP A 178 15.83 -36.01 1.73
CA ASP A 178 17.01 -35.85 2.59
C ASP A 178 18.12 -35.03 1.91
N SER A 179 17.81 -34.37 0.79
CA SER A 179 18.75 -33.60 -0.02
C SER A 179 18.07 -32.34 -0.58
N GLN A 180 18.64 -31.75 -1.62
CA GLN A 180 18.19 -30.50 -2.24
C GLN A 180 16.81 -30.65 -2.91
N LEU A 181 15.92 -29.69 -2.66
CA LEU A 181 14.69 -29.50 -3.44
C LEU A 181 14.79 -28.24 -4.33
N THR A 182 14.50 -28.40 -5.62
CA THR A 182 14.41 -27.31 -6.60
C THR A 182 13.10 -27.40 -7.37
N ILE A 183 12.34 -26.31 -7.40
CA ILE A 183 11.06 -26.25 -8.11
C ILE A 183 11.04 -24.98 -8.97
N THR A 184 10.81 -25.15 -10.26
CA THR A 184 10.64 -24.06 -11.23
C THR A 184 9.26 -24.16 -11.84
N SER A 185 8.41 -23.16 -11.60
CA SER A 185 7.08 -23.07 -12.21
C SER A 185 6.82 -21.63 -12.67
N PRO A 186 6.75 -21.34 -13.97
CA PRO A 186 6.48 -19.99 -14.44
C PRO A 186 5.02 -19.56 -14.23
N GLN A 187 4.07 -20.45 -13.90
CA GLN A 187 2.67 -20.08 -13.66
C GLN A 187 2.28 -20.29 -12.20
N THR A 188 1.76 -21.46 -11.83
CA THR A 188 1.30 -21.72 -10.45
C THR A 188 2.05 -22.89 -9.82
N LEU A 189 2.29 -22.78 -8.51
CA LEU A 189 2.83 -23.87 -7.71
C LEU A 189 1.86 -24.16 -6.57
N THR A 190 1.45 -25.42 -6.44
CA THR A 190 0.69 -25.92 -5.30
C THR A 190 1.34 -27.21 -4.80
N THR A 191 1.79 -27.21 -3.55
CA THR A 191 2.36 -28.40 -2.90
C THR A 191 1.66 -28.69 -1.57
N GLY A 192 1.74 -29.94 -1.11
CA GLY A 192 1.52 -30.29 0.29
C GLY A 192 2.66 -29.82 1.19
N ASN A 193 2.90 -30.55 2.28
CA ASN A 193 4.00 -30.28 3.19
C ASN A 193 5.36 -30.58 2.53
N ILE A 194 6.35 -29.75 2.83
CA ILE A 194 7.73 -29.89 2.34
C ILE A 194 8.65 -30.14 3.54
N THR A 195 9.37 -31.26 3.50
CA THR A 195 10.42 -31.58 4.48
C THR A 195 11.71 -31.84 3.73
N THR A 196 12.68 -30.94 3.90
CA THR A 196 14.00 -31.05 3.26
C THR A 196 15.10 -30.42 4.11
N PRO A 197 16.30 -31.02 4.26
CA PRO A 197 17.39 -30.33 4.92
C PRO A 197 17.86 -29.11 4.14
N SER A 198 17.63 -29.03 2.83
CA SER A 198 18.06 -27.90 2.00
C SER A 198 17.07 -27.56 0.90
N LEU A 199 16.49 -26.36 1.01
CA LEU A 199 15.67 -25.77 -0.04
C LEU A 199 16.45 -24.60 -0.64
N ASN A 200 16.85 -24.70 -1.91
CA ASN A 200 17.60 -23.61 -2.54
C ASN A 200 16.73 -22.36 -2.69
N THR A 201 15.68 -22.45 -3.51
CA THR A 201 14.76 -21.35 -3.80
C THR A 201 13.52 -21.93 -4.46
N ILE A 202 12.35 -21.45 -4.07
CA ILE A 202 11.12 -21.66 -4.84
C ILE A 202 10.70 -20.32 -5.43
N GLN A 203 10.70 -20.26 -6.77
CA GLN A 203 10.29 -19.09 -7.53
C GLN A 203 9.15 -19.46 -8.47
N THR A 204 8.10 -18.65 -8.46
CA THR A 204 7.00 -18.73 -9.43
C THR A 204 6.58 -17.35 -9.91
N GLN A 205 5.91 -17.24 -11.06
CA GLN A 205 5.37 -15.94 -11.49
C GLN A 205 3.95 -15.71 -10.97
N GLY A 206 3.12 -16.75 -10.87
CA GLY A 206 1.75 -16.69 -10.36
C GLY A 206 1.69 -17.11 -8.89
N ASN A 207 0.60 -17.77 -8.48
CA ASN A 207 0.38 -18.11 -7.07
C ASN A 207 1.32 -19.22 -6.59
N LEU A 208 1.85 -19.05 -5.38
CA LEU A 208 2.63 -20.04 -4.64
C LEU A 208 1.82 -20.50 -3.45
N THR A 209 1.43 -21.77 -3.42
CA THR A 209 0.72 -22.38 -2.30
C THR A 209 1.48 -23.61 -1.80
N THR A 210 1.82 -23.67 -0.52
CA THR A 210 2.40 -24.87 0.11
C THR A 210 1.68 -25.23 1.40
N GLY A 211 1.83 -26.48 1.84
CA GLY A 211 1.59 -26.86 3.23
C GLY A 211 2.67 -26.32 4.17
N HIS A 212 2.95 -27.05 5.25
CA HIS A 212 4.03 -26.75 6.18
C HIS A 212 5.40 -26.97 5.53
N ILE A 213 6.36 -26.08 5.79
CA ILE A 213 7.74 -26.23 5.33
C ILE A 213 8.66 -26.37 6.53
N THR A 214 9.40 -27.47 6.59
CA THR A 214 10.48 -27.69 7.55
C THR A 214 11.79 -27.78 6.80
N SER A 215 12.73 -26.86 7.10
CA SER A 215 14.07 -26.88 6.51
C SER A 215 15.20 -26.66 7.51
N GLN A 216 16.41 -27.14 7.18
CA GLN A 216 17.64 -26.97 7.97
C GLN A 216 18.59 -25.94 7.33
N ASN A 217 18.12 -25.21 6.32
CA ASN A 217 18.83 -24.14 5.63
C ASN A 217 17.92 -22.91 5.47
N PRO A 218 18.46 -21.77 5.02
CA PRO A 218 17.64 -20.59 4.72
C PRO A 218 16.54 -20.89 3.70
N LEU A 219 15.38 -20.27 3.89
CA LEU A 219 14.18 -20.46 3.08
C LEU A 219 13.89 -19.19 2.29
N ASN A 220 13.94 -19.28 0.96
CA ASN A 220 13.58 -18.19 0.05
C ASN A 220 12.37 -18.59 -0.81
N LEU A 221 11.23 -17.94 -0.57
CA LEU A 221 9.99 -18.12 -1.33
C LEU A 221 9.61 -16.81 -2.02
N THR A 222 9.44 -16.83 -3.34
CA THR A 222 9.14 -15.61 -4.10
C THR A 222 8.13 -15.87 -5.20
N THR A 223 7.14 -14.98 -5.29
CA THR A 223 6.28 -14.83 -6.47
C THR A 223 6.41 -13.43 -7.08
N THR A 224 6.25 -13.31 -8.41
CA THR A 224 6.36 -12.02 -9.12
C THR A 224 5.03 -11.32 -9.40
N HIS A 225 3.90 -12.04 -9.45
CA HIS A 225 2.56 -11.46 -9.70
C HIS A 225 1.44 -12.05 -8.82
N GLY A 226 1.69 -13.15 -8.11
CA GLY A 226 0.68 -13.90 -7.37
C GLY A 226 0.71 -13.67 -5.85
N ASP A 227 -0.19 -14.37 -5.18
CA ASP A 227 -0.18 -14.51 -3.72
C ASP A 227 0.82 -15.60 -3.30
N LEU A 228 1.43 -15.41 -2.13
CA LEU A 228 2.25 -16.40 -1.46
C LEU A 228 1.46 -16.92 -0.25
N THR A 229 1.08 -18.19 -0.26
CA THR A 229 0.37 -18.86 0.83
C THR A 229 1.13 -20.09 1.29
N THR A 230 1.45 -20.18 2.58
CA THR A 230 2.09 -21.36 3.17
C THR A 230 1.37 -21.80 4.44
N GLY A 231 1.59 -23.04 4.87
CA GLY A 231 1.36 -23.40 6.27
C GLY A 231 2.47 -22.85 7.18
N ASN A 232 2.67 -23.50 8.32
CA ASN A 232 3.77 -23.22 9.25
C ASN A 232 5.15 -23.37 8.60
N LEU A 233 6.05 -22.43 8.91
CA LEU A 233 7.44 -22.40 8.46
C LEU A 233 8.37 -22.61 9.64
N THR A 234 9.25 -23.60 9.56
CA THR A 234 10.24 -23.90 10.60
C THR A 234 11.63 -24.07 10.00
N THR A 235 12.53 -23.15 10.32
CA THR A 235 13.94 -23.13 9.87
C THR A 235 14.87 -22.81 11.04
N PRO A 236 15.15 -23.78 11.94
CA PRO A 236 15.86 -23.51 13.18
C PRO A 236 17.21 -22.83 12.94
N GLY A 237 17.36 -21.59 13.42
CA GLY A 237 18.58 -20.79 13.29
C GLY A 237 18.93 -20.28 11.90
N ASN A 238 18.00 -20.41 10.95
CA ASN A 238 18.21 -20.06 9.55
C ASN A 238 17.19 -19.02 9.07
N ASP A 239 17.62 -18.19 8.13
CA ASP A 239 16.85 -17.04 7.65
C ASP A 239 15.65 -17.45 6.80
N ILE A 240 14.58 -16.66 6.89
CA ILE A 240 13.39 -16.78 6.04
C ILE A 240 13.22 -15.48 5.27
N HIS A 241 13.04 -15.62 3.95
CA HIS A 241 12.65 -14.54 3.06
C HIS A 241 11.39 -14.94 2.29
N LEU A 242 10.31 -14.19 2.52
CA LEU A 242 9.03 -14.35 1.81
C LEU A 242 8.75 -13.12 0.98
N LYS A 243 8.38 -13.30 -0.30
CA LYS A 243 7.98 -12.20 -1.17
C LYS A 243 6.73 -12.53 -1.97
N GLY A 244 5.66 -11.80 -1.68
CA GLY A 244 4.37 -11.86 -2.37
C GLY A 244 3.87 -10.45 -2.72
N PRO A 245 3.99 -10.00 -3.98
CA PRO A 245 3.64 -8.63 -4.38
C PRO A 245 2.14 -8.32 -4.26
N LYS A 246 1.28 -9.33 -4.09
CA LYS A 246 -0.12 -9.15 -3.68
C LYS A 246 -0.28 -9.36 -2.19
N ALA A 247 -0.29 -10.61 -1.73
CA ALA A 247 -0.35 -10.92 -0.31
C ALA A 247 0.64 -12.02 0.07
N VAL A 248 1.07 -11.97 1.34
CA VAL A 248 1.75 -13.08 2.02
C VAL A 248 0.83 -13.61 3.11
N ARG A 249 0.50 -14.90 3.06
CA ARG A 249 -0.29 -15.61 4.07
C ARG A 249 0.50 -16.82 4.55
N THR A 250 0.65 -16.97 5.86
CA THR A 250 1.42 -18.05 6.45
C THR A 250 0.84 -18.45 7.81
N GLY A 251 1.14 -19.67 8.24
CA GLY A 251 0.76 -20.20 9.56
C GLY A 251 1.47 -19.47 10.69
N PHE A 252 2.47 -20.11 11.30
CA PHE A 252 3.47 -19.41 12.10
C PHE A 252 4.85 -19.49 11.43
N ILE A 253 5.76 -18.61 11.86
CA ILE A 253 7.16 -18.58 11.41
C ILE A 253 8.09 -18.79 12.61
N ASN A 254 8.87 -19.88 12.56
CA ASN A 254 9.78 -20.26 13.63
C ASN A 254 11.23 -20.42 13.11
N THR A 255 12.07 -19.43 13.38
CA THR A 255 13.52 -19.48 13.10
C THR A 255 14.35 -19.66 14.38
N THR A 256 13.70 -20.04 15.50
CA THR A 256 14.35 -20.10 16.81
C THR A 256 15.46 -21.16 16.87
N HIS A 257 16.50 -20.86 17.66
CA HIS A 257 17.62 -21.78 17.85
C HIS A 257 18.25 -21.63 19.24
N PRO A 258 18.82 -22.70 19.84
CA PRO A 258 19.51 -22.60 21.13
C PRO A 258 20.71 -21.63 21.18
N THR A 259 21.24 -21.19 20.03
CA THR A 259 22.43 -20.31 19.96
C THR A 259 22.16 -19.04 19.15
N HIS A 260 21.86 -19.15 17.85
CA HIS A 260 21.64 -18.00 16.96
C HIS A 260 20.31 -18.17 16.24
N GLY A 261 19.32 -17.31 16.53
CA GLY A 261 18.05 -17.32 15.80
C GLY A 261 18.22 -16.71 14.41
N GLY A 262 17.49 -17.22 13.42
CA GLY A 262 17.54 -16.71 12.04
C GLY A 262 16.72 -15.43 11.85
N ASN A 263 17.04 -14.66 10.81
CA ASN A 263 16.29 -13.46 10.43
C ASN A 263 14.98 -13.81 9.71
N ALA A 264 13.98 -12.93 9.79
CA ALA A 264 12.75 -13.05 9.03
C ALA A 264 12.47 -11.77 8.26
N HIS A 265 12.51 -11.84 6.93
CA HIS A 265 12.12 -10.75 6.03
C HIS A 265 10.87 -11.17 5.25
N ILE A 266 9.80 -10.40 5.38
CA ILE A 266 8.49 -10.70 4.79
C ILE A 266 8.06 -9.48 3.98
N ASP A 267 7.98 -9.65 2.67
CA ASP A 267 7.56 -8.62 1.72
C ASP A 267 6.17 -8.98 1.18
N GLY A 268 5.13 -8.39 1.79
CA GLY A 268 3.76 -8.38 1.28
C GLY A 268 3.44 -7.05 0.60
N GLY A 269 2.99 -7.09 -0.66
CA GLY A 269 2.69 -5.86 -1.40
C GLY A 269 1.41 -5.17 -0.94
N GLN A 270 0.37 -5.91 -0.53
CA GLN A 270 -0.89 -5.37 -0.02
C GLN A 270 -1.15 -5.78 1.42
N THR A 271 -1.08 -7.07 1.75
CA THR A 271 -1.28 -7.56 3.12
C THR A 271 -0.29 -8.65 3.49
N VAL A 272 -0.02 -8.76 4.80
CA VAL A 272 0.69 -9.86 5.42
C VAL A 272 -0.21 -10.46 6.49
N GLN A 273 -0.44 -11.77 6.45
CA GLN A 273 -1.28 -12.47 7.43
C GLN A 273 -0.51 -13.68 7.98
N ILE A 274 -0.26 -13.66 9.29
CA ILE A 274 0.39 -14.76 10.03
C ILE A 274 -0.65 -15.34 10.99
N ASP A 275 -1.42 -16.33 10.55
CA ASP A 275 -2.66 -16.76 11.21
C ASP A 275 -2.46 -17.82 12.31
N GLY A 276 -1.31 -18.49 12.32
CA GLY A 276 -0.91 -19.47 13.33
C GLY A 276 -0.08 -18.89 14.47
N SER A 277 0.04 -19.64 15.55
CA SER A 277 0.92 -19.32 16.67
C SER A 277 1.56 -20.56 17.29
N PHE A 278 2.65 -20.36 18.02
CA PHE A 278 3.32 -21.40 18.81
C PHE A 278 3.97 -20.80 20.05
N THR A 279 4.17 -21.62 21.08
CA THR A 279 4.93 -21.21 22.26
C THR A 279 6.43 -21.39 22.01
N ASN A 280 7.20 -20.31 22.04
CA ASN A 280 8.64 -20.34 21.84
C ASN A 280 9.41 -20.78 23.11
N SER A 281 10.74 -20.88 23.01
CA SER A 281 11.61 -21.31 24.12
C SER A 281 11.59 -20.39 25.35
N ASN A 282 11.12 -19.14 25.18
CA ASN A 282 10.98 -18.15 26.26
C ASN A 282 9.56 -18.14 26.86
N GLY A 283 8.69 -19.07 26.45
CA GLY A 283 7.31 -19.18 26.93
C GLY A 283 6.34 -18.18 26.32
N ILE A 284 6.73 -17.45 25.26
CA ILE A 284 5.88 -16.48 24.57
C ILE A 284 5.06 -17.23 23.51
N ASN A 285 3.73 -17.04 23.49
CA ASN A 285 2.90 -17.46 22.37
C ASN A 285 3.06 -16.46 21.22
N ALA A 286 3.75 -16.87 20.15
CA ALA A 286 4.16 -16.02 19.04
C ALA A 286 3.71 -16.57 17.69
N SER A 287 3.37 -15.67 16.78
CA SER A 287 3.14 -15.99 15.36
C SER A 287 4.45 -15.95 14.57
N LEU A 288 5.39 -15.12 14.99
CA LEU A 288 6.72 -15.00 14.40
C LEU A 288 7.75 -14.90 15.52
N SER A 289 8.73 -15.81 15.53
CA SER A 289 9.80 -15.78 16.53
C SER A 289 11.17 -16.09 15.97
N THR A 290 12.12 -15.18 16.21
CA THR A 290 13.54 -15.24 15.79
C THR A 290 14.51 -15.34 16.98
N VAL A 291 14.00 -15.76 18.15
CA VAL A 291 14.77 -15.92 19.39
C VAL A 291 15.97 -16.85 19.21
N GLY A 292 17.15 -16.38 19.60
CA GLY A 292 18.35 -17.19 19.78
C GLY A 292 18.89 -17.11 21.21
N GLY A 293 19.61 -18.13 21.66
CA GLY A 293 20.16 -18.16 23.02
C GLY A 293 21.29 -17.15 23.28
N SER A 294 22.16 -16.92 22.28
CA SER A 294 23.28 -15.97 22.34
C SER A 294 23.07 -14.75 21.45
N SER A 295 22.34 -14.90 20.35
CA SER A 295 21.98 -13.81 19.42
C SER A 295 20.64 -14.10 18.77
N SER A 296 19.73 -13.13 18.78
CA SER A 296 18.45 -13.24 18.08
C SER A 296 18.49 -12.59 16.71
N GLY A 297 17.74 -13.13 15.75
CA GLY A 297 17.62 -12.58 14.40
C GLY A 297 16.74 -11.33 14.35
N SER A 298 16.85 -10.56 13.27
CA SER A 298 15.96 -9.42 13.00
C SER A 298 14.62 -9.89 12.42
N ILE A 299 13.61 -9.04 12.58
CA ILE A 299 12.28 -9.21 12.00
C ILE A 299 11.97 -7.96 11.18
N GLU A 300 11.67 -8.15 9.91
CA GLU A 300 11.28 -7.09 8.99
C GLU A 300 10.03 -7.54 8.22
N ILE A 301 8.94 -6.82 8.40
CA ILE A 301 7.65 -7.10 7.79
C ILE A 301 7.24 -5.88 6.99
N HIS A 302 7.28 -6.00 5.67
CA HIS A 302 6.68 -5.00 4.82
C HIS A 302 5.27 -5.43 4.45
N HIS A 303 4.31 -4.53 4.63
CA HIS A 303 2.93 -4.73 4.22
C HIS A 303 2.43 -3.51 3.45
N GLY A 304 1.41 -3.71 2.62
CA GLY A 304 0.69 -2.60 2.00
C GLY A 304 -0.36 -2.03 2.96
N GLY A 305 -0.94 -0.90 2.58
CA GLY A 305 -2.06 -0.31 3.32
C GLY A 305 -1.98 1.20 3.46
N ASP A 306 -0.81 1.82 3.32
CA ASP A 306 -0.62 3.29 3.40
C ASP A 306 -1.39 3.93 4.59
N GLY A 307 -1.35 3.29 5.77
CA GLY A 307 -2.11 3.71 6.95
C GLY A 307 -3.62 3.45 6.92
N VAL A 308 -4.18 2.95 5.81
CA VAL A 308 -5.60 2.57 5.66
C VAL A 308 -5.90 1.21 6.29
N VAL A 309 -5.00 0.25 6.13
CA VAL A 309 -5.12 -1.10 6.71
C VAL A 309 -3.94 -1.33 7.64
N PRO A 310 -4.10 -1.17 8.98
CA PRO A 310 -3.00 -1.37 9.91
C PRO A 310 -2.53 -2.81 9.89
N PHE A 311 -1.27 -3.02 10.24
CA PHE A 311 -0.79 -4.34 10.65
C PHE A 311 -1.16 -4.56 12.12
N ARG A 312 -2.04 -5.52 12.39
CA ARG A 312 -2.53 -5.80 13.75
C ARG A 312 -1.81 -6.98 14.37
N VAL A 313 -1.26 -6.80 15.56
CA VAL A 313 -0.68 -7.91 16.34
C VAL A 313 -1.74 -8.45 17.28
N GLY A 314 -2.12 -9.72 17.11
CA GLY A 314 -3.25 -10.37 17.77
C GLY A 314 -4.47 -10.62 16.88
N ASP A 315 -4.50 -10.08 15.66
CA ASP A 315 -5.57 -10.28 14.67
C ASP A 315 -5.00 -10.35 13.24
N ALA A 316 -4.90 -11.56 12.68
CA ALA A 316 -4.44 -11.78 11.32
C ALA A 316 -5.56 -11.77 10.26
N SER A 317 -6.81 -11.44 10.62
CA SER A 317 -7.98 -11.62 9.73
C SER A 317 -7.89 -10.83 8.41
N VAL A 318 -7.19 -9.69 8.42
CA VAL A 318 -7.03 -8.81 7.25
C VAL A 318 -5.55 -8.54 6.97
N ASN A 319 -4.81 -8.03 7.96
CA ASN A 319 -3.40 -7.67 7.84
C ASN A 319 -2.80 -7.64 9.26
N GLY A 320 -1.89 -8.56 9.57
CA GLY A 320 -1.43 -8.75 10.93
C GLY A 320 -0.95 -10.16 11.26
N SER A 321 -0.75 -10.40 12.55
CA SER A 321 -0.41 -11.70 13.13
C SER A 321 -1.42 -12.11 14.19
N SER A 322 -1.69 -13.40 14.38
CA SER A 322 -2.67 -13.88 15.36
C SER A 322 -2.16 -13.85 16.82
N ALA A 323 -0.85 -13.80 17.00
CA ALA A 323 -0.17 -13.72 18.28
C ALA A 323 1.06 -12.79 18.20
N ALA A 324 1.88 -12.77 19.25
CA ALA A 324 3.01 -11.86 19.39
C ALA A 324 4.08 -12.04 18.29
N ILE A 325 4.86 -11.00 18.05
CA ILE A 325 6.05 -11.00 17.20
C ILE A 325 7.26 -10.78 18.10
N THR A 326 8.25 -11.67 18.08
CA THR A 326 9.32 -11.61 19.08
C THR A 326 10.68 -12.08 18.59
N ARG A 327 11.70 -11.36 19.02
CA ARG A 327 13.10 -11.78 18.95
C ARG A 327 13.73 -11.89 20.34
N GLY A 328 12.98 -11.65 21.40
CA GLY A 328 13.53 -11.52 22.75
C GLY A 328 12.66 -12.15 23.83
N THR A 329 12.49 -11.42 24.93
CA THR A 329 11.67 -11.83 26.08
C THR A 329 10.39 -11.01 26.11
N HIS A 330 9.44 -11.34 27.00
CA HIS A 330 8.17 -10.61 27.12
C HIS A 330 8.34 -9.07 27.30
N ASN A 331 9.48 -8.62 27.86
CA ASN A 331 9.72 -7.21 28.19
C ASN A 331 10.66 -6.49 27.20
N GLU A 332 11.44 -7.22 26.40
CA GLU A 332 12.45 -6.66 25.49
C GLU A 332 12.47 -7.45 24.18
N GLY A 333 12.44 -6.74 23.05
CA GLY A 333 12.45 -7.39 21.73
C GLY A 333 11.17 -8.18 21.42
N THR A 334 10.03 -7.78 21.98
CA THR A 334 8.71 -8.37 21.70
C THR A 334 7.68 -7.29 21.41
N ILE A 335 6.89 -7.50 20.37
CA ILE A 335 5.63 -6.80 20.11
C ILE A 335 4.48 -7.70 20.59
N ASN A 336 3.80 -7.25 21.63
CA ASN A 336 2.67 -7.98 22.23
C ASN A 336 1.37 -7.77 21.44
N THR A 337 0.41 -8.65 21.65
CA THR A 337 -0.93 -8.56 21.06
C THR A 337 -1.70 -7.33 21.57
N GLY A 338 -2.62 -6.80 20.76
CA GLY A 338 -3.47 -5.67 21.08
C GLY A 338 -2.98 -4.33 20.51
N ASN A 339 -1.92 -4.35 19.69
CA ASN A 339 -1.37 -3.16 19.04
C ASN A 339 -1.68 -3.15 17.53
N ASP A 340 -2.05 -1.98 17.02
CA ASP A 340 -2.31 -1.71 15.61
C ASP A 340 -1.23 -0.76 15.06
N TYR A 341 -0.52 -1.20 14.03
CA TYR A 341 0.54 -0.43 13.38
C TYR A 341 0.06 0.10 12.03
N GLN A 342 -0.44 1.34 12.01
CA GLN A 342 -0.92 2.00 10.78
C GLN A 342 0.24 2.41 9.87
N TYR A 343 1.31 2.94 10.46
CA TYR A 343 2.51 3.39 9.76
C TYR A 343 3.70 2.53 10.12
N THR A 344 4.84 2.85 9.50
CA THR A 344 6.10 2.17 9.81
C THR A 344 6.40 2.26 11.29
N HIS A 345 6.62 1.11 11.91
CA HIS A 345 7.03 0.99 13.29
C HIS A 345 8.37 0.28 13.34
N ARG A 346 9.32 0.90 14.02
CA ARG A 346 10.64 0.33 14.28
C ARG A 346 10.84 0.25 15.79
N GLN A 347 11.35 -0.88 16.24
CA GLN A 347 11.69 -1.15 17.63
C GLN A 347 13.10 -1.75 17.69
N ASP A 348 13.77 -1.57 18.83
CA ASP A 348 15.00 -2.30 19.15
C ASP A 348 16.13 -2.00 18.14
N GLN A 349 16.45 -0.71 17.94
CA GLN A 349 17.45 -0.26 16.95
C GLN A 349 17.22 -0.84 15.56
N ASN A 350 15.95 -0.88 15.11
CA ASN A 350 15.50 -1.42 13.83
C ASN A 350 15.64 -2.94 13.68
N GLN A 351 15.83 -3.68 14.79
CA GLN A 351 15.86 -5.15 14.76
C GLN A 351 14.45 -5.77 14.69
N ILE A 352 13.41 -5.01 15.04
CA ILE A 352 12.03 -5.30 14.62
C ILE A 352 11.53 -4.09 13.81
N ALA A 353 11.08 -4.33 12.59
CA ALA A 353 10.50 -3.32 11.72
C ALA A 353 9.20 -3.86 11.09
N ILE A 354 8.10 -3.14 11.30
CA ILE A 354 6.84 -3.32 10.57
C ILE A 354 6.74 -2.10 9.65
N ILE A 355 6.96 -2.28 8.36
CA ILE A 355 7.11 -1.21 7.38
C ILE A 355 5.84 -1.13 6.54
N SER A 356 5.15 -0.01 6.63
CA SER A 356 3.93 0.27 5.85
C SER A 356 4.35 0.88 4.51
N ARG A 357 3.89 0.31 3.39
CA ARG A 357 4.19 0.80 2.04
C ARG A 357 2.92 1.20 1.29
N PRO A 358 3.03 2.10 0.29
CA PRO A 358 1.96 2.33 -0.67
C PRO A 358 1.59 0.99 -1.33
N ALA A 359 0.28 0.72 -1.45
CA ALA A 359 -0.15 -0.46 -2.21
C ALA A 359 0.39 -0.33 -3.65
N PRO A 360 0.94 -1.40 -4.25
CA PRO A 360 1.34 -1.36 -5.65
C PRO A 360 0.13 -0.96 -6.50
N PRO A 361 0.34 -0.16 -7.57
CA PRO A 361 -0.75 0.31 -8.41
C PRO A 361 -1.60 -0.88 -8.85
N VAL A 362 -2.89 -0.85 -8.52
CA VAL A 362 -3.83 -1.87 -8.95
C VAL A 362 -3.82 -1.86 -10.48
N GLU A 363 -3.33 -2.93 -11.10
CA GLU A 363 -3.54 -3.12 -12.53
C GLU A 363 -5.05 -3.08 -12.79
N SER A 364 -5.50 -2.13 -13.60
CA SER A 364 -6.90 -2.00 -14.00
C SER A 364 -7.31 -3.18 -14.87
N SER A 365 -7.55 -4.32 -14.24
CA SER A 365 -8.26 -5.44 -14.85
C SER A 365 -9.74 -5.09 -14.80
N GLY A 366 -10.30 -4.75 -15.96
CA GLY A 366 -11.72 -4.46 -16.10
C GLY A 366 -12.55 -5.66 -15.62
N PHE A 367 -13.15 -5.55 -14.45
CA PHE A 367 -14.11 -6.52 -13.95
C PHE A 367 -15.51 -6.18 -14.47
N SER A 368 -15.96 -6.95 -15.47
CA SER A 368 -17.37 -7.11 -15.78
C SER A 368 -17.98 -8.14 -14.83
N VAL A 369 -18.87 -7.71 -13.92
CA VAL A 369 -19.66 -8.64 -13.10
C VAL A 369 -20.92 -9.03 -13.88
N GLN A 370 -20.94 -10.27 -14.39
CA GLN A 370 -22.18 -11.00 -14.66
C GLN A 370 -22.46 -11.91 -13.47
N GLY A 371 -23.52 -11.61 -12.72
CA GLY A 371 -24.00 -12.43 -11.60
C GLY A 371 -25.15 -11.77 -10.86
N SER A 372 -26.34 -12.34 -10.98
CA SER A 372 -27.65 -11.96 -10.44
C SER A 372 -27.67 -11.06 -9.19
N ALA A 373 -28.20 -9.85 -9.37
CA ALA A 373 -28.50 -8.89 -8.30
C ALA A 373 -29.58 -9.41 -7.34
N PHE A 374 -29.29 -9.39 -6.04
CA PHE A 374 -30.32 -9.27 -5.02
C PHE A 374 -30.96 -7.89 -5.17
N ASN A 375 -32.27 -7.88 -5.41
CA ASN A 375 -32.99 -6.66 -5.74
C ASN A 375 -33.34 -5.85 -4.47
N LEU A 376 -32.48 -4.89 -4.13
CA LEU A 376 -32.69 -3.91 -3.04
C LEU A 376 -33.64 -2.77 -3.42
N SER A 377 -34.26 -2.80 -4.61
CA SER A 377 -35.06 -1.69 -5.15
C SER A 377 -36.39 -1.41 -4.43
N ASN A 378 -36.75 -2.16 -3.38
CA ASN A 378 -38.00 -1.97 -2.64
C ASN A 378 -37.83 -1.29 -1.27
N PHE A 379 -36.62 -0.88 -0.89
CA PHE A 379 -36.39 -0.07 0.31
C PHE A 379 -35.98 1.35 -0.08
N GLU A 380 -36.91 2.30 0.05
CA GLU A 380 -36.56 3.72 0.01
C GLU A 380 -35.68 4.07 1.22
N LEU A 381 -34.42 4.43 0.95
CA LEU A 381 -33.43 4.85 1.96
C LEU A 381 -33.72 6.25 2.57
N THR A 382 -34.82 6.89 2.18
CA THR A 382 -35.14 8.29 2.51
C THR A 382 -35.74 8.48 3.91
N THR A 383 -36.16 7.41 4.61
CA THR A 383 -36.78 7.51 5.94
C THR A 383 -35.84 7.18 7.12
N LEU A 384 -34.55 6.91 6.89
CA LEU A 384 -33.64 6.43 7.95
C LEU A 384 -32.99 7.53 8.82
N ASN A 385 -32.98 8.80 8.38
CA ASN A 385 -32.22 9.85 9.07
C ASN A 385 -32.98 10.58 10.20
N SER A 386 -34.28 10.34 10.41
CA SER A 386 -35.10 11.16 11.33
C SER A 386 -35.65 10.45 12.57
N GLU A 387 -35.47 9.12 12.73
CA GLU A 387 -36.12 8.37 13.82
C GLU A 387 -35.18 7.77 14.87
N PHE A 388 -33.86 7.85 14.70
CA PHE A 388 -32.90 7.30 15.66
C PHE A 388 -32.00 8.41 16.23
N THR A 389 -32.43 9.02 17.33
CA THR A 389 -31.67 10.00 18.12
C THR A 389 -30.95 9.37 19.33
N GLY A 390 -30.74 8.06 19.31
CA GLY A 390 -30.19 7.29 20.44
C GLY A 390 -28.75 6.78 20.18
N PRO A 391 -28.13 6.16 21.20
CA PRO A 391 -26.78 5.57 21.07
C PRO A 391 -26.66 4.63 19.86
N PRO A 392 -25.50 4.57 19.19
CA PRO A 392 -25.31 3.78 17.97
C PRO A 392 -25.64 2.29 18.12
N LEU A 393 -25.32 1.70 19.27
CA LEU A 393 -25.59 0.28 19.55
C LEU A 393 -27.09 -0.02 19.73
N GLU A 394 -27.85 0.90 20.33
CA GLU A 394 -29.31 0.77 20.44
C GLU A 394 -29.96 0.92 19.06
N SER A 395 -29.50 1.90 18.27
CA SER A 395 -29.97 2.13 16.90
C SER A 395 -29.73 0.92 15.99
N LEU A 396 -28.56 0.29 16.11
CA LEU A 396 -28.24 -0.96 15.43
C LEU A 396 -29.13 -2.12 15.90
N ALA A 397 -29.40 -2.24 17.21
CA ALA A 397 -30.27 -3.28 17.74
C ALA A 397 -31.72 -3.14 17.27
N TYR A 398 -32.23 -1.91 17.14
CA TYR A 398 -33.55 -1.68 16.53
C TYR A 398 -33.56 -1.98 15.03
N LEU A 399 -32.46 -1.68 14.32
CA LEU A 399 -32.32 -2.02 12.90
C LEU A 399 -32.34 -3.53 12.68
N ILE A 400 -31.59 -4.29 13.48
CA ILE A 400 -31.55 -5.76 13.42
C ILE A 400 -32.93 -6.36 13.70
N GLY A 401 -33.61 -5.89 14.75
CA GLY A 401 -34.98 -6.35 15.05
C GLY A 401 -35.94 -6.09 13.91
N ARG A 402 -35.83 -4.94 13.24
CA ARG A 402 -36.65 -4.60 12.08
C ARG A 402 -36.37 -5.51 10.87
N VAL A 403 -35.10 -5.81 10.59
CA VAL A 403 -34.70 -6.75 9.52
C VAL A 403 -35.24 -8.15 9.80
N LEU A 404 -35.25 -8.56 11.06
CA LEU A 404 -35.71 -9.88 11.50
C LEU A 404 -37.23 -9.97 11.73
N GLY A 405 -37.97 -8.86 11.63
CA GLY A 405 -39.39 -8.80 12.05
C GLY A 405 -39.60 -9.13 13.54
N ALA A 406 -38.57 -8.93 14.36
CA ALA A 406 -38.50 -9.35 15.75
C ALA A 406 -38.76 -8.18 16.71
N LYS A 407 -39.32 -8.48 17.88
CA LYS A 407 -39.46 -7.49 18.96
C LYS A 407 -38.10 -7.32 19.65
N THR A 408 -37.51 -6.13 19.53
CA THR A 408 -36.24 -5.79 20.20
C THR A 408 -36.47 -5.39 21.65
N THR A 409 -35.73 -6.01 22.57
CA THR A 409 -35.60 -5.59 23.96
C THR A 409 -34.14 -5.23 24.22
N ILE A 410 -33.93 -4.09 24.88
CA ILE A 410 -32.61 -3.61 25.27
C ILE A 410 -32.61 -3.45 26.78
N SER A 411 -31.63 -4.04 27.45
CA SER A 411 -31.38 -3.85 28.86
C SER A 411 -29.92 -3.46 29.09
N ARG A 412 -29.68 -2.67 30.12
CA ARG A 412 -28.33 -2.37 30.60
C ARG A 412 -28.15 -2.91 31.99
N ASP A 413 -26.99 -3.47 32.27
CA ASP A 413 -26.66 -3.94 33.60
C ASP A 413 -26.06 -2.81 34.47
N ILE A 414 -25.62 -3.16 35.68
CA ILE A 414 -25.05 -2.21 36.64
C ILE A 414 -23.69 -1.63 36.20
N ASN A 415 -23.02 -2.24 35.23
CA ASN A 415 -21.77 -1.80 34.63
C ASN A 415 -22.01 -1.01 33.33
N ASN A 416 -23.28 -0.78 32.97
CA ASN A 416 -23.73 -0.11 31.74
C ASN A 416 -23.46 -0.92 30.46
N ASP A 417 -23.18 -2.22 30.58
CA ASP A 417 -23.05 -3.16 29.46
C ASP A 417 -24.42 -3.41 28.83
N TYR A 418 -24.44 -3.53 27.51
CA TYR A 418 -25.67 -3.75 26.78
C TYR A 418 -25.97 -5.24 26.65
N ALA A 419 -27.22 -5.60 26.96
CA ALA A 419 -27.81 -6.87 26.56
C ALA A 419 -28.99 -6.60 25.62
N PHE A 420 -28.93 -7.19 24.43
CA PHE A 420 -29.94 -7.11 23.39
C PHE A 420 -30.64 -8.46 23.27
N ALA A 421 -31.97 -8.44 23.15
CA ALA A 421 -32.77 -9.60 22.86
C ALA A 421 -33.73 -9.31 21.70
N TRP A 422 -33.80 -10.21 20.73
CA TRP A 422 -34.75 -10.15 19.61
C TRP A 422 -35.66 -11.36 19.66
N GLU A 423 -36.94 -11.13 19.94
CA GLU A 423 -37.98 -12.16 19.93
C GLU A 423 -38.54 -12.26 18.51
N VAL A 424 -38.07 -13.27 17.77
CA VAL A 424 -38.46 -13.55 16.38
C VAL A 424 -39.75 -14.39 16.42
N PRO A 425 -40.87 -13.91 15.86
CA PRO A 425 -42.11 -14.69 15.82
C PRO A 425 -41.95 -15.92 14.91
N GLY A 426 -42.56 -17.05 15.31
CA GLY A 426 -42.58 -18.26 14.50
C GLY A 426 -43.31 -18.06 13.17
N GLU A 427 -42.93 -18.81 12.14
CA GLU A 427 -43.41 -18.61 10.76
C GLU A 427 -44.92 -18.83 10.59
N ASN A 428 -45.58 -19.59 11.49
CA ASN A 428 -47.02 -19.84 11.44
C ASN A 428 -47.78 -19.44 12.72
N PRO A 429 -49.09 -19.13 12.64
CA PRO A 429 -49.92 -18.84 13.81
C PRO A 429 -49.99 -20.03 14.77
N GLY A 430 -49.27 -19.93 15.90
CA GLY A 430 -49.18 -20.98 16.93
C GLY A 430 -47.77 -21.51 17.18
N ASP A 431 -46.79 -21.15 16.34
CA ASP A 431 -45.37 -21.49 16.54
C ASP A 431 -44.76 -20.65 17.67
N GLU A 432 -43.91 -21.27 18.50
CA GLU A 432 -43.19 -20.59 19.58
C GLU A 432 -42.15 -19.60 19.01
N SER A 433 -42.06 -18.42 19.62
CA SER A 433 -41.07 -17.40 19.25
C SER A 433 -39.65 -17.82 19.64
N THR A 434 -38.68 -17.57 18.75
CA THR A 434 -37.25 -17.80 19.03
C THR A 434 -36.61 -16.52 19.54
N ILE A 435 -35.86 -16.58 20.65
CA ILE A 435 -35.16 -15.42 21.21
C ILE A 435 -33.68 -15.50 20.84
N LEU A 436 -33.18 -14.48 20.16
CA LEU A 436 -31.77 -14.27 19.88
C LEU A 436 -31.22 -13.24 20.87
N ASN A 437 -30.12 -13.57 21.55
CA ASN A 437 -29.48 -12.68 22.51
C ASN A 437 -28.06 -12.31 22.07
N ALA A 438 -27.68 -11.05 22.30
CA ALA A 438 -26.31 -10.58 22.14
C ALA A 438 -25.96 -9.64 23.29
N ASN A 439 -24.75 -9.77 23.82
CA ASN A 439 -24.20 -8.85 24.82
C ASN A 439 -23.05 -8.07 24.20
N ALA A 440 -22.95 -6.79 24.53
CA ALA A 440 -21.84 -5.94 24.16
C ALA A 440 -21.37 -5.19 25.40
N ASP A 441 -20.12 -5.41 25.77
CA ASP A 441 -19.48 -4.66 26.86
C ASP A 441 -19.41 -3.19 26.46
N ALA A 442 -19.81 -2.28 27.35
CA ALA A 442 -19.57 -0.87 27.15
C ALA A 442 -18.05 -0.66 27.23
N PRO A 443 -17.39 -0.11 26.19
CA PRO A 443 -16.02 0.30 26.36
C PRO A 443 -15.99 1.34 27.49
N GLU A 444 -15.06 1.18 28.43
CA GLU A 444 -14.79 2.19 29.46
C GLU A 444 -14.44 3.52 28.77
N LEU A 445 -15.44 4.34 28.46
CA LEU A 445 -15.26 5.77 28.23
C LEU A 445 -15.08 6.40 29.61
N GLY A 446 -13.90 6.16 30.17
CA GLY A 446 -13.34 6.94 31.27
C GLY A 446 -13.05 8.35 30.78
N LEU A 447 -14.10 9.19 30.72
CA LEU A 447 -13.99 10.63 30.67
C LEU A 447 -13.31 11.11 31.96
N GLY A 448 -11.98 11.18 31.91
CA GLY A 448 -11.14 11.69 32.99
C GLY A 448 -9.71 12.01 32.57
N LEU A 449 -9.36 11.88 31.29
CA LEU A 449 -8.08 12.34 30.78
C LEU A 449 -8.23 13.84 30.50
N THR A 450 -7.53 14.67 31.29
CA THR A 450 -7.26 16.05 30.87
C THR A 450 -6.66 16.04 29.46
N PRO A 451 -6.81 17.09 28.62
CA PRO A 451 -6.28 17.10 27.25
C PRO A 451 -4.81 16.64 27.17
N LEU A 452 -4.02 16.98 28.19
CA LEU A 452 -2.62 16.55 28.35
C LEU A 452 -2.42 15.03 28.45
N ALA A 453 -3.38 14.27 28.99
CA ALA A 453 -3.24 12.83 29.21
C ALA A 453 -3.63 11.99 27.97
N SER A 454 -4.46 12.51 27.07
CA SER A 454 -4.70 11.93 25.73
C SER A 454 -3.45 12.05 24.84
N LEU A 455 -2.70 13.14 25.02
CA LEU A 455 -1.42 13.36 24.37
C LEU A 455 -0.32 12.52 25.05
N ALA A 456 -0.38 12.30 26.37
CA ALA A 456 0.51 11.37 27.11
C ALA A 456 0.50 9.91 26.61
N THR A 457 -0.55 9.48 25.91
CA THR A 457 -0.70 8.09 25.42
C THR A 457 0.04 7.82 24.10
N LEU A 458 0.85 8.78 23.62
CA LEU A 458 1.47 8.80 22.29
C LEU A 458 2.56 7.73 22.01
N GLY A 459 2.95 6.87 22.95
CA GLY A 459 4.17 6.05 22.76
C GLY A 459 5.47 6.88 22.64
N ILE A 460 5.34 8.20 22.70
CA ILE A 460 6.40 9.17 22.90
C ILE A 460 6.61 9.25 24.41
N GLY A 461 7.85 9.10 24.87
CA GLY A 461 8.18 9.22 26.29
C GLY A 461 8.01 10.65 26.77
N LEU A 462 6.80 11.06 27.14
CA LEU A 462 6.52 12.45 27.49
C LEU A 462 6.98 12.81 28.90
N ASN A 463 7.91 13.75 28.98
CA ASN A 463 7.94 14.70 30.09
C ASN A 463 6.87 15.77 29.80
N SER A 464 5.98 16.04 30.76
CA SER A 464 4.82 16.94 30.64
C SER A 464 5.12 18.41 30.28
N ASP A 465 6.39 18.76 30.08
CA ASP A 465 6.84 20.14 29.91
C ASP A 465 7.03 20.57 28.44
N ASP A 466 6.98 19.66 27.44
CA ASP A 466 7.29 20.00 26.03
C ASP A 466 6.40 19.38 24.92
N LEU A 467 5.10 19.24 25.17
CA LEU A 467 4.12 18.69 24.20
C LEU A 467 4.23 19.26 22.76
N ALA A 468 4.52 20.54 22.59
CA ALA A 468 4.63 21.13 21.25
C ALA A 468 5.90 20.67 20.52
N SER A 469 6.99 20.42 21.24
CA SER A 469 8.20 19.79 20.70
C SER A 469 7.89 18.40 20.15
N ASP A 470 7.15 17.59 20.90
CA ASP A 470 6.84 16.21 20.50
C ASP A 470 5.95 16.18 19.24
N ILE A 471 5.01 17.11 19.14
CA ILE A 471 4.16 17.27 17.95
C ILE A 471 4.99 17.74 16.76
N ASP A 472 5.89 18.70 16.96
CA ASP A 472 6.74 19.21 15.89
C ASP A 472 7.68 18.13 15.37
N GLN A 473 8.32 17.37 16.27
CA GLN A 473 9.16 16.22 15.96
C GLN A 473 8.36 15.13 15.21
N PHE A 474 7.14 14.82 15.65
CA PHE A 474 6.28 13.87 14.95
C PHE A 474 5.98 14.31 13.51
N LEU A 475 5.78 15.60 13.26
CA LEU A 475 5.58 16.11 11.91
C LEU A 475 6.88 16.10 11.10
N GLU A 476 8.00 16.48 11.70
CA GLU A 476 9.35 16.42 11.12
C GLU A 476 9.70 15.01 10.62
N GLU A 477 9.54 13.99 11.47
CA GLU A 477 9.83 12.59 11.15
C GLU A 477 9.04 12.10 9.93
N GLN A 478 7.80 12.57 9.71
CA GLN A 478 7.04 12.22 8.51
C GLN A 478 7.66 12.77 7.22
N TYR A 479 8.31 13.94 7.28
CA TYR A 479 9.00 14.52 6.12
C TYR A 479 10.38 13.88 5.92
N GLU A 480 11.11 13.55 6.99
CA GLU A 480 12.38 12.82 6.89
C GLU A 480 12.18 11.44 6.27
N ASP A 481 11.14 10.70 6.71
CA ASP A 481 10.75 9.42 6.12
C ASP A 481 10.37 9.57 4.63
N TYR A 482 9.71 10.67 4.27
CA TYR A 482 9.31 10.94 2.88
C TYR A 482 10.49 11.31 1.98
N PHE A 483 11.47 12.04 2.52
CA PHE A 483 12.68 12.46 1.80
C PHE A 483 13.80 11.43 1.83
N ASP A 484 13.73 10.42 2.71
CA ASP A 484 14.82 9.49 3.01
C ASP A 484 16.10 10.24 3.44
N GLU A 485 15.93 11.37 4.12
CA GLU A 485 17.00 12.29 4.54
C GLU A 485 16.68 12.93 5.89
N ASP A 486 17.70 13.08 6.74
CA ASP A 486 17.66 13.97 7.91
C ASP A 486 17.79 15.42 7.40
N VAL A 487 16.69 16.16 7.47
CA VAL A 487 16.54 17.49 6.87
C VAL A 487 16.44 18.61 7.90
N ALA A 488 16.42 18.28 9.20
CA ALA A 488 16.32 19.26 10.27
C ALA A 488 17.69 19.73 10.78
N ASP A 489 17.80 21.02 11.11
CA ASP A 489 19.04 21.57 11.68
C ASP A 489 19.18 21.26 13.18
N ALA A 490 18.07 21.25 13.92
CA ALA A 490 18.01 20.94 15.36
C ALA A 490 16.55 20.80 15.86
N PRO A 491 16.30 19.97 16.90
CA PRO A 491 14.99 19.87 17.53
C PRO A 491 14.59 21.20 18.16
N VAL A 492 13.30 21.53 18.07
CA VAL A 492 12.71 22.75 18.63
C VAL A 492 12.06 22.46 19.98
N THR A 493 11.88 23.50 20.81
CA THR A 493 11.17 23.38 22.10
C THR A 493 9.96 24.29 22.09
N THR A 494 8.97 24.03 22.95
CA THR A 494 7.84 24.91 23.19
C THR A 494 8.30 26.36 23.46
N ALA A 495 9.38 26.53 24.22
CA ALA A 495 9.94 27.85 24.51
C ALA A 495 10.54 28.54 23.28
N SER A 496 11.26 27.82 22.42
CA SER A 496 11.85 28.40 21.21
C SER A 496 10.79 28.75 20.17
N ILE A 497 9.74 27.93 20.01
CA ILE A 497 8.59 28.24 19.13
C ILE A 497 7.91 29.55 19.58
N ARG A 498 7.66 29.70 20.88
CA ARG A 498 7.05 30.91 21.44
C ARG A 498 7.93 32.16 21.28
N GLN A 499 9.24 31.99 21.47
CA GLN A 499 10.21 33.07 21.25
C GLN A 499 10.28 33.48 19.78
N MET A 500 10.19 32.52 18.85
CA MET A 500 10.07 32.78 17.42
C MET A 500 8.85 33.65 17.13
N LEU A 501 7.65 33.23 17.57
CA LEU A 501 6.41 33.99 17.35
C LEU A 501 6.49 35.41 17.93
N THR A 502 7.08 35.58 19.11
CA THR A 502 7.31 36.89 19.73
C THR A 502 8.24 37.76 18.89
N THR A 503 9.29 37.16 18.31
CA THR A 503 10.27 37.88 17.48
C THR A 503 9.63 38.34 16.17
N ILE A 504 8.83 37.47 15.54
CA ILE A 504 8.07 37.81 14.34
C ILE A 504 7.09 38.96 14.62
N GLU A 505 6.30 38.89 15.69
CA GLU A 505 5.35 39.95 16.05
C GLU A 505 6.05 41.32 16.20
N GLN A 506 7.24 41.35 16.81
CA GLN A 506 8.04 42.58 16.93
C GLN A 506 8.58 43.10 15.60
N GLN A 507 8.84 42.22 14.64
CA GLN A 507 9.44 42.56 13.35
C GLN A 507 8.39 42.94 12.29
N THR A 508 7.22 42.31 12.32
CA THR A 508 6.16 42.48 11.31
C THR A 508 5.01 43.35 11.81
N ASN A 509 4.92 43.57 13.13
CA ASN A 509 3.76 44.15 13.79
C ASN A 509 2.45 43.38 13.49
N GLN A 510 2.56 42.07 13.23
CA GLN A 510 1.44 41.15 13.05
C GLN A 510 1.53 40.01 14.08
N ARG A 511 0.44 39.76 14.80
CA ARG A 511 0.38 38.71 15.79
C ARG A 511 0.05 37.38 15.13
N SER A 512 0.99 36.45 15.22
CA SER A 512 0.88 35.14 14.58
C SER A 512 0.76 34.00 15.59
N VAL A 513 0.03 32.96 15.22
CA VAL A 513 -0.16 31.73 16.01
C VAL A 513 0.04 30.49 15.14
N ILE A 514 0.40 29.37 15.77
CA ILE A 514 0.46 28.06 15.10
C ILE A 514 -0.67 27.19 15.65
N LEU A 515 -1.50 26.66 14.77
CA LEU A 515 -2.52 25.66 15.09
C LEU A 515 -2.05 24.31 14.56
N TYR A 516 -1.66 23.43 15.47
CA TYR A 516 -1.41 22.04 15.13
C TYR A 516 -2.73 21.27 15.10
N ALA A 517 -2.92 20.43 14.07
CA ALA A 517 -4.08 19.55 13.94
C ALA A 517 -3.64 18.12 13.61
N LEU A 518 -3.94 17.19 14.53
CA LEU A 518 -3.46 15.82 14.51
C LEU A 518 -4.62 14.84 14.36
N ASN A 519 -4.51 13.95 13.37
CA ASN A 519 -5.60 13.09 12.93
C ASN A 519 -5.53 11.73 13.64
N ARG A 520 -6.26 11.56 14.75
CA ARG A 520 -6.26 10.32 15.55
C ARG A 520 -7.38 9.36 15.11
N SER A 521 -7.28 8.10 15.51
CA SER A 521 -8.22 7.04 15.11
C SER A 521 -9.68 7.37 15.48
N ASP A 522 -9.90 8.04 16.61
CA ASP A 522 -11.21 8.33 17.20
C ASP A 522 -11.42 9.80 17.61
N ALA A 523 -10.44 10.68 17.36
CA ALA A 523 -10.51 12.09 17.69
C ALA A 523 -9.66 12.97 16.76
N LEU A 524 -9.97 14.28 16.76
CA LEU A 524 -9.09 15.32 16.22
C LEU A 524 -8.46 16.08 17.39
N GLU A 525 -7.13 15.95 17.53
CA GLU A 525 -6.37 16.67 18.56
C GLU A 525 -5.85 17.99 17.97
N LEU A 526 -6.08 19.08 18.69
CA LEU A 526 -5.67 20.43 18.29
C LEU A 526 -4.79 21.05 19.36
N LEU A 527 -3.75 21.76 18.95
CA LEU A 527 -2.90 22.55 19.85
C LEU A 527 -2.67 23.95 19.28
N LEU A 528 -3.17 24.97 19.97
CA LEU A 528 -2.91 26.36 19.61
C LEU A 528 -1.69 26.90 20.36
N MET A 529 -0.64 27.22 19.60
CA MET A 529 0.59 27.86 20.05
C MET A 529 0.49 29.38 19.93
N VAL A 530 0.86 30.06 21.00
CA VAL A 530 0.74 31.52 21.15
C VAL A 530 2.01 32.08 21.81
N PRO A 531 2.44 33.31 21.49
CA PRO A 531 3.75 33.83 21.93
C PRO A 531 3.87 33.98 23.46
N ASP A 532 2.84 34.52 24.11
CA ASP A 532 2.93 35.08 25.46
C ASP A 532 2.32 34.22 26.57
N ARG A 533 1.71 33.07 26.25
CA ARG A 533 1.15 32.13 27.23
C ARG A 533 1.39 30.67 26.86
N PRO A 534 1.15 29.70 27.77
CA PRO A 534 1.29 28.28 27.46
C PRO A 534 0.39 27.83 26.29
N PRO A 535 0.77 26.75 25.57
CA PRO A 535 -0.04 26.17 24.51
C PRO A 535 -1.44 25.77 25.01
N ILE A 536 -2.44 25.90 24.14
CA ILE A 536 -3.85 25.63 24.49
C ILE A 536 -4.30 24.39 23.72
N PRO A 537 -4.36 23.21 24.36
CA PRO A 537 -4.85 21.99 23.72
C PRO A 537 -6.39 21.93 23.71
N LYS A 538 -6.96 21.38 22.65
CA LYS A 538 -8.39 21.02 22.54
C LYS A 538 -8.53 19.68 21.81
N THR A 539 -9.42 18.84 22.30
CA THR A 539 -9.75 17.56 21.68
C THR A 539 -11.17 17.61 21.15
N ILE A 540 -11.36 17.24 19.88
CA ILE A 540 -12.69 17.09 19.28
C ILE A 540 -13.00 15.59 19.20
N PRO A 541 -13.78 15.05 20.15
CA PRO A 541 -14.00 13.61 20.27
C PRO A 541 -14.94 13.08 19.18
N LEU A 542 -14.89 11.77 18.93
CA LEU A 542 -15.82 11.03 18.06
C LEU A 542 -15.76 11.41 16.57
N ILE A 543 -14.67 12.06 16.13
CA ILE A 543 -14.39 12.28 14.72
C ILE A 543 -13.40 11.22 14.28
N THR A 544 -13.87 10.24 13.50
CA THR A 544 -12.97 9.23 12.91
C THR A 544 -12.14 9.85 11.78
N GLN A 545 -10.93 9.35 11.56
CA GLN A 545 -10.10 9.74 10.40
C GLN A 545 -10.85 9.62 9.07
N SER A 546 -11.72 8.61 8.95
CA SER A 546 -12.53 8.38 7.76
C SER A 546 -13.56 9.48 7.51
N GLU A 547 -14.14 10.04 8.58
CA GLU A 547 -15.09 11.13 8.48
C GLU A 547 -14.39 12.44 8.13
N LEU A 548 -13.23 12.67 8.72
CA LEU A 548 -12.38 13.84 8.45
C LEU A 548 -11.95 13.85 6.97
N ARG A 549 -11.29 12.78 6.51
CA ARG A 549 -10.86 12.61 5.11
C ARG A 549 -12.02 12.74 4.12
N ARG A 550 -13.20 12.22 4.47
CA ARG A 550 -14.41 12.35 3.65
C ARG A 550 -14.85 13.80 3.51
N ASN A 551 -14.86 14.59 4.58
CA ASN A 551 -15.26 16.00 4.51
C ASN A 551 -14.22 16.87 3.79
N VAL A 552 -12.92 16.62 3.98
CA VAL A 552 -11.85 17.26 3.19
C VAL A 552 -12.04 16.97 1.69
N SER A 553 -12.26 15.70 1.34
CA SER A 553 -12.52 15.30 -0.05
C SER A 553 -13.81 15.90 -0.62
N ARG A 554 -14.87 16.00 0.20
CA ARG A 554 -16.13 16.64 -0.21
C ARG A 554 -15.94 18.13 -0.47
N LEU A 555 -15.27 18.86 0.42
CA LEU A 555 -15.01 20.28 0.27
C LEU A 555 -14.28 20.57 -1.05
N ARG A 556 -13.19 19.86 -1.29
CA ARG A 556 -12.37 20.04 -2.51
C ARG A 556 -13.16 19.78 -3.80
N ARG A 557 -13.89 18.66 -3.86
CA ARG A 557 -14.73 18.33 -5.04
C ARG A 557 -15.88 19.33 -5.23
N ALA A 558 -16.41 19.88 -4.14
CA ALA A 558 -17.48 20.86 -4.20
C ALA A 558 -16.97 22.22 -4.69
N ILE A 559 -15.79 22.66 -4.25
CA ILE A 559 -15.15 23.90 -4.74
C ILE A 559 -14.83 23.83 -6.24
N ALA A 560 -14.45 22.67 -6.76
CA ALA A 560 -14.22 22.48 -8.20
C ALA A 560 -15.48 22.70 -9.06
N ARG A 561 -16.68 22.72 -8.46
CA ARG A 561 -17.96 22.96 -9.16
C ARG A 561 -18.36 24.43 -9.05
N THR A 562 -17.84 25.25 -9.96
CA THR A 562 -18.02 26.71 -9.98
C THR A 562 -19.46 27.22 -10.12
N THR A 563 -20.43 26.34 -10.34
CA THR A 563 -21.83 26.69 -10.64
C THR A 563 -22.75 26.71 -9.42
N ASN A 564 -22.29 26.34 -8.23
CA ASN A 564 -23.13 26.31 -7.02
C ASN A 564 -22.32 26.47 -5.72
N THR A 565 -23.04 26.62 -4.60
CA THR A 565 -22.47 26.80 -3.26
C THR A 565 -22.45 25.52 -2.43
N SER A 566 -22.43 24.34 -3.07
CA SER A 566 -22.43 23.05 -2.34
C SER A 566 -21.19 22.83 -1.49
N TYR A 567 -20.15 23.66 -1.66
CA TYR A 567 -18.95 23.66 -0.83
C TYR A 567 -19.20 24.19 0.59
N LEU A 568 -20.28 24.94 0.85
CA LEU A 568 -20.55 25.55 2.16
C LEU A 568 -20.75 24.50 3.26
N ASP A 569 -21.49 23.42 3.01
CA ASP A 569 -21.74 22.36 4.02
C ASP A 569 -20.43 21.71 4.53
N PRO A 570 -19.55 21.17 3.67
CA PRO A 570 -18.28 20.64 4.14
C PRO A 570 -17.30 21.73 4.63
N ALA A 571 -17.38 22.97 4.13
CA ALA A 571 -16.57 24.10 4.62
C ALA A 571 -16.90 24.47 6.07
N GLN A 572 -18.20 24.58 6.38
CA GLN A 572 -18.68 24.88 7.72
C GLN A 572 -18.37 23.75 8.69
N LYS A 573 -18.56 22.50 8.27
CA LYS A 573 -18.22 21.35 9.12
C LYS A 573 -16.73 21.31 9.49
N LEU A 574 -15.84 21.63 8.55
CA LEU A 574 -14.40 21.70 8.82
C LEU A 574 -14.02 22.94 9.66
N TYR A 575 -14.70 24.08 9.47
CA TYR A 575 -14.56 25.25 10.33
C TYR A 575 -14.95 24.93 11.79
N ASP A 576 -16.08 24.23 11.97
CA ASP A 576 -16.60 23.82 13.28
C ASP A 576 -15.62 22.94 14.06
N TRP A 577 -14.83 22.14 13.32
CA TRP A 577 -13.84 21.25 13.92
C TRP A 577 -12.51 21.93 14.19
N LEU A 578 -12.02 22.76 13.26
CA LEU A 578 -10.67 23.30 13.35
C LEU A 578 -10.61 24.67 14.03
N ILE A 579 -11.56 25.56 13.72
CA ILE A 579 -11.48 26.99 14.07
C ILE A 579 -12.46 27.36 15.17
N ARG A 580 -13.73 26.95 15.05
CA ARG A 580 -14.77 27.27 16.03
C ARG A 580 -14.39 26.95 17.48
N PRO A 581 -13.63 25.88 17.79
CA PRO A 581 -13.18 25.65 19.15
C PRO A 581 -12.36 26.81 19.69
N TYR A 582 -11.53 27.50 18.90
CA TYR A 582 -10.61 28.55 19.31
C TYR A 582 -11.08 29.99 19.03
N GLU A 583 -12.28 30.18 18.48
CA GLU A 583 -12.77 31.48 18.00
C GLU A 583 -12.63 32.58 19.06
N SER A 584 -13.06 32.31 20.30
CA SER A 584 -12.96 33.28 21.41
C SER A 584 -11.51 33.63 21.78
N GLU A 585 -10.59 32.66 21.66
CA GLU A 585 -9.18 32.86 21.94
C GLU A 585 -8.49 33.64 20.82
N LEU A 586 -8.81 33.35 19.55
CA LEU A 586 -8.24 34.04 18.39
C LEU A 586 -8.67 35.51 18.38
N GLU A 587 -9.95 35.80 18.62
CA GLU A 587 -10.48 37.16 18.74
C GLU A 587 -9.87 37.91 19.94
N GLY A 588 -9.89 37.30 21.12
CA GLY A 588 -9.40 37.93 22.36
C GLY A 588 -7.90 38.23 22.35
N LEU A 589 -7.13 37.51 21.52
CA LEU A 589 -5.70 37.75 21.32
C LEU A 589 -5.40 38.78 20.23
N GLY A 590 -6.36 39.13 19.37
CA GLY A 590 -6.12 39.96 18.20
C GLY A 590 -5.14 39.31 17.22
N VAL A 591 -5.39 38.04 16.87
CA VAL A 591 -4.55 37.30 15.92
C VAL A 591 -4.74 37.84 14.50
N ASP A 592 -3.64 38.10 13.80
CA ASP A 592 -3.64 38.49 12.39
C ASP A 592 -3.42 37.28 11.47
N THR A 593 -2.53 36.34 11.87
CA THR A 593 -2.09 35.21 11.02
C THR A 593 -2.19 33.87 11.76
N ILE A 594 -2.82 32.88 11.12
CA ILE A 594 -2.89 31.49 11.59
C ILE A 594 -2.06 30.59 10.68
N ILE A 595 -1.19 29.80 11.30
CA ILE A 595 -0.26 28.91 10.62
C ILE A 595 -0.61 27.49 10.99
N PHE A 596 -0.78 26.64 10.00
CA PHE A 596 -1.25 25.28 10.20
C PHE A 596 -0.09 24.30 10.12
N GLY A 597 0.12 23.54 11.21
CA GLY A 597 0.95 22.34 11.24
C GLY A 597 0.05 21.13 11.25
N MET A 598 -0.11 20.44 10.12
CA MET A 598 -1.17 19.45 9.95
C MET A 598 -0.62 18.06 9.66
N ASP A 599 -1.29 17.07 10.25
CA ASP A 599 -1.07 15.66 10.03
C ASP A 599 -1.64 15.20 8.67
N VAL A 600 -1.34 13.95 8.31
CA VAL A 600 -1.78 13.33 7.06
C VAL A 600 -3.30 13.32 6.88
N GLY A 601 -3.75 13.67 5.67
CA GLY A 601 -5.16 13.79 5.30
C GLY A 601 -5.77 15.17 5.56
N LEU A 602 -5.04 16.08 6.21
CA LEU A 602 -5.46 17.44 6.51
C LEU A 602 -4.73 18.51 5.68
N ARG A 603 -3.55 18.17 5.15
CA ARG A 603 -2.70 19.08 4.35
C ARG A 603 -3.33 19.54 3.05
N SER A 604 -4.34 18.83 2.57
CA SER A 604 -5.10 19.21 1.38
C SER A 604 -6.29 20.15 1.63
N ILE A 605 -6.54 20.58 2.86
CA ILE A 605 -7.67 21.47 3.17
C ILE A 605 -7.47 22.84 2.52
N PRO A 606 -8.44 23.35 1.74
CA PRO A 606 -8.46 24.75 1.30
C PRO A 606 -8.85 25.65 2.47
N LEU A 607 -7.89 25.92 3.35
CA LEU A 607 -8.09 26.63 4.62
C LEU A 607 -8.78 27.99 4.41
N ALA A 608 -8.42 28.70 3.34
CA ALA A 608 -9.03 29.98 2.98
C ALA A 608 -10.55 29.90 2.73
N ALA A 609 -11.05 28.74 2.28
CA ALA A 609 -12.46 28.52 1.98
C ALA A 609 -13.26 27.91 3.16
N LEU A 610 -12.65 27.68 4.32
CA LEU A 610 -13.41 27.37 5.53
C LEU A 610 -14.36 28.53 5.85
N HIS A 611 -15.53 28.23 6.37
CA HIS A 611 -16.62 29.21 6.45
C HIS A 611 -17.35 29.08 7.79
N ASP A 612 -17.58 30.18 8.50
CA ASP A 612 -18.18 30.16 9.84
C ASP A 612 -19.73 30.07 9.83
N GLY A 613 -20.32 30.43 8.69
CA GLY A 613 -21.77 30.53 8.48
C GLY A 613 -22.17 31.86 7.83
N GLU A 614 -21.31 32.87 7.97
CA GLU A 614 -21.48 34.23 7.48
C GLU A 614 -20.36 34.64 6.51
N GLN A 615 -19.09 34.31 6.82
CA GLN A 615 -17.90 34.72 6.06
C GLN A 615 -16.85 33.60 5.98
N PHE A 616 -15.92 33.74 5.04
CA PHE A 616 -14.78 32.83 4.88
C PHE A 616 -13.66 33.14 5.89
N LEU A 617 -12.89 32.13 6.27
CA LEU A 617 -11.78 32.27 7.21
C LEU A 617 -10.73 33.30 6.75
N ILE A 618 -10.50 33.38 5.43
CA ILE A 618 -9.55 34.33 4.83
C ILE A 618 -9.98 35.80 4.99
N GLU A 619 -11.27 36.06 5.21
CA GLU A 619 -11.77 37.40 5.47
C GLU A 619 -11.29 37.92 6.84
N THR A 620 -11.03 37.03 7.78
CA THR A 620 -10.58 37.38 9.14
C THR A 620 -9.06 37.29 9.31
N TYR A 621 -8.43 36.21 8.83
CA TYR A 621 -7.03 35.91 9.13
C TYR A 621 -6.19 35.69 7.88
N SER A 622 -4.93 36.07 7.95
CA SER A 622 -3.89 35.60 7.03
C SER A 622 -3.54 34.16 7.33
N LEU A 623 -3.28 33.35 6.30
CA LEU A 623 -3.14 31.90 6.44
C LEU A 623 -1.81 31.41 5.86
N GLY A 624 -1.18 30.46 6.55
CA GLY A 624 0.00 29.75 6.08
C GLY A 624 0.03 28.30 6.54
N MET A 625 0.87 27.47 5.93
CA MET A 625 1.10 26.09 6.32
C MET A 625 2.59 25.86 6.53
N ILE A 626 2.96 25.11 7.57
CA ILE A 626 4.34 24.68 7.79
C ILE A 626 4.41 23.15 7.82
N PRO A 627 5.47 22.54 7.29
CA PRO A 627 5.72 21.12 7.47
C PRO A 627 5.92 20.80 8.96
N SER A 628 6.89 21.46 9.57
CA SER A 628 7.12 21.58 11.01
C SER A 628 7.84 22.92 11.26
N VAL A 629 7.95 23.33 12.52
CA VAL A 629 8.74 24.49 12.92
C VAL A 629 10.24 24.22 12.71
N SER A 630 10.72 23.03 13.06
CA SER A 630 12.11 22.61 12.86
C SER A 630 12.58 22.68 11.40
N LEU A 631 11.67 22.45 10.44
CA LEU A 631 11.93 22.52 9.00
C LEU A 631 11.63 23.90 8.39
N THR A 632 11.26 24.90 9.19
CA THR A 632 10.87 26.23 8.70
C THR A 632 11.87 27.31 9.10
N ASN A 633 12.49 27.97 8.12
CA ASN A 633 13.34 29.12 8.38
C ASN A 633 12.52 30.36 8.76
N SER A 634 12.53 30.71 10.04
CA SER A 634 11.78 31.84 10.62
C SER A 634 12.50 33.19 10.57
N ASN A 635 13.66 33.30 9.93
CA ASN A 635 14.34 34.59 9.79
C ASN A 635 13.56 35.49 8.84
N TYR A 636 12.87 36.49 9.41
CA TYR A 636 12.10 37.48 8.66
C TYR A 636 12.98 38.35 7.76
N GLN A 637 12.49 38.57 6.54
CA GLN A 637 13.01 39.56 5.61
C GLN A 637 11.86 40.22 4.86
N ALA A 638 11.77 41.55 4.97
CA ALA A 638 10.82 42.31 4.17
C ALA A 638 11.13 42.17 2.68
N LEU A 639 10.12 41.86 1.86
CA LEU A 639 10.29 41.60 0.43
C LEU A 639 10.09 42.82 -0.48
N HIS A 640 9.94 44.01 0.10
CA HIS A 640 9.77 45.23 -0.66
C HIS A 640 10.98 45.49 -1.56
N ASN A 641 10.75 45.57 -2.88
CA ASN A 641 11.80 45.73 -3.90
C ASN A 641 12.77 44.54 -4.03
N THR A 642 12.41 43.36 -3.51
CA THR A 642 13.19 42.14 -3.75
C THR A 642 13.07 41.72 -5.20
N PRO A 643 14.18 41.59 -5.97
CA PRO A 643 14.07 41.24 -7.38
C PRO A 643 13.46 39.84 -7.59
N VAL A 644 12.56 39.74 -8.56
CA VAL A 644 11.89 38.52 -9.01
C VAL A 644 12.55 37.99 -10.28
N LEU A 645 12.95 36.73 -10.28
CA LEU A 645 13.24 35.97 -11.49
C LEU A 645 11.93 35.32 -11.95
N ALA A 646 11.29 35.88 -12.97
CA ALA A 646 10.04 35.36 -13.52
C ALA A 646 10.33 34.53 -14.77
N MET A 647 9.89 33.28 -14.79
CA MET A 647 10.08 32.38 -15.92
C MET A 647 8.80 31.59 -16.18
N GLY A 648 8.53 31.23 -17.43
CA GLY A 648 7.34 30.43 -17.74
C GLY A 648 7.25 29.91 -19.17
N ALA A 649 6.33 28.98 -19.38
CA ALA A 649 6.00 28.43 -20.69
C ALA A 649 4.50 28.58 -20.96
N SER A 650 4.16 29.14 -22.12
CA SER A 650 2.78 29.27 -22.60
C SER A 650 2.42 28.19 -23.61
N GLU A 651 3.41 27.61 -24.28
CA GLU A 651 3.25 26.56 -25.29
C GLU A 651 3.95 25.28 -24.83
N PHE A 652 3.34 24.13 -25.13
CA PHE A 652 3.83 22.82 -24.67
C PHE A 652 3.68 21.74 -25.74
N ARG A 653 4.55 20.73 -25.68
CA ARG A 653 4.41 19.50 -26.47
C ARG A 653 3.69 18.45 -25.64
N GLY A 654 2.42 18.17 -25.96
CA GLY A 654 1.63 17.12 -25.29
C GLY A 654 0.90 17.55 -24.02
N LEU A 655 0.98 18.83 -23.63
CA LEU A 655 0.16 19.45 -22.58
C LEU A 655 -0.68 20.58 -23.17
N ASN A 656 -1.70 21.03 -22.41
CA ASN A 656 -2.54 22.14 -22.83
C ASN A 656 -1.75 23.47 -22.75
N PRO A 657 -1.93 24.37 -23.74
CA PRO A 657 -1.31 25.69 -23.68
C PRO A 657 -1.88 26.52 -22.53
N LEU A 658 -1.05 27.44 -22.01
CA LEU A 658 -1.37 28.39 -20.94
C LEU A 658 -1.26 29.82 -21.49
N PRO A 659 -2.28 30.32 -22.21
CA PRO A 659 -2.23 31.61 -22.89
C PRO A 659 -2.11 32.81 -21.95
N ALA A 660 -2.39 32.68 -20.64
CA ALA A 660 -2.21 33.78 -19.68
C ALA A 660 -0.75 34.05 -19.31
N VAL A 661 0.13 33.05 -19.41
CA VAL A 661 1.53 33.12 -18.94
C VAL A 661 2.30 34.32 -19.49
N PRO A 662 2.24 34.67 -20.80
CA PRO A 662 2.96 35.83 -21.31
C PRO A 662 2.49 37.15 -20.66
N LEU A 663 1.19 37.28 -20.37
CA LEU A 663 0.64 38.46 -19.70
C LEU A 663 1.02 38.48 -18.22
N GLU A 664 0.99 37.34 -17.54
CA GLU A 664 1.41 37.19 -16.15
C GLU A 664 2.86 37.65 -15.94
N LEU A 665 3.79 37.14 -16.76
CA LEU A 665 5.19 37.53 -16.70
C LEU A 665 5.39 39.02 -17.04
N ALA A 666 4.63 39.54 -18.01
CA ALA A 666 4.66 40.95 -18.37
C ALA A 666 4.18 41.86 -17.23
N MET A 667 3.17 41.44 -16.46
CA MET A 667 2.66 42.20 -15.32
C MET A 667 3.69 42.28 -14.19
N ILE A 668 4.38 41.17 -13.88
CA ILE A 668 5.49 41.16 -12.92
C ILE A 668 6.60 42.13 -13.36
N GLN A 669 6.96 42.10 -14.65
CA GLN A 669 7.98 42.99 -15.21
C GLN A 669 7.56 44.46 -15.19
N GLN A 670 6.33 44.78 -15.58
CA GLN A 670 5.79 46.15 -15.59
C GLN A 670 5.74 46.78 -14.19
N GLN A 671 5.46 45.97 -13.18
CA GLN A 671 5.50 46.39 -11.78
C GLN A 671 6.93 46.62 -11.27
N GLY A 672 7.96 46.35 -12.09
CA GLY A 672 9.36 46.63 -11.76
C GLY A 672 10.00 45.60 -10.84
N TRP A 673 9.40 44.42 -10.72
CA TRP A 673 9.90 43.36 -9.84
C TRP A 673 11.16 42.67 -10.37
N GLY A 674 11.35 42.57 -11.69
CA GLY A 674 12.57 41.95 -12.22
C GLY A 674 12.52 41.58 -13.69
N GLN A 675 13.19 40.49 -14.03
CA GLN A 675 13.36 40.02 -15.41
C GLN A 675 12.45 38.82 -15.71
N ALA A 676 11.98 38.73 -16.95
CA ALA A 676 11.05 37.71 -17.42
C ALA A 676 11.68 36.87 -18.54
N TYR A 677 11.49 35.55 -18.49
CA TYR A 677 11.96 34.58 -19.49
C TYR A 677 10.80 33.68 -19.93
N LEU A 678 10.51 33.63 -21.22
CA LEU A 678 9.35 32.92 -21.78
C LEU A 678 9.80 31.82 -22.74
N ASN A 679 9.09 30.68 -22.72
CA ASN A 679 9.23 29.57 -23.66
C ASN A 679 10.68 29.13 -23.84
N GLU A 680 11.30 29.31 -25.02
CA GLU A 680 12.68 28.89 -25.30
C GLU A 680 13.72 29.45 -24.33
N ALA A 681 13.40 30.51 -23.60
CA ALA A 681 14.25 31.10 -22.57
C ALA A 681 14.02 30.50 -21.15
N PHE A 682 13.06 29.59 -20.99
CA PHE A 682 12.69 28.90 -19.75
C PHE A 682 13.17 27.45 -19.76
N THR A 683 14.48 27.28 -19.68
CA THR A 683 15.16 25.97 -19.58
C THR A 683 15.82 25.79 -18.21
N LEU A 684 16.20 24.55 -17.87
CA LEU A 684 16.89 24.27 -16.61
C LEU A 684 18.21 25.04 -16.50
N ASP A 685 19.02 25.04 -17.56
CA ASP A 685 20.29 25.77 -17.61
C ASP A 685 20.10 27.28 -17.41
N ALA A 686 19.04 27.85 -17.99
CA ALA A 686 18.71 29.26 -17.80
C ALA A 686 18.26 29.53 -16.36
N LEU A 687 17.41 28.68 -15.78
CA LEU A 687 16.97 28.79 -14.40
C LEU A 687 18.15 28.74 -13.41
N ASP A 688 19.07 27.79 -13.60
CA ASP A 688 20.30 27.69 -12.81
C ASP A 688 21.14 28.96 -12.97
N THR A 689 21.50 29.31 -14.21
CA THR A 689 22.35 30.49 -14.51
C THR A 689 21.78 31.79 -13.92
N GLN A 690 20.47 32.02 -14.06
CA GLN A 690 19.86 33.26 -13.59
C GLN A 690 19.67 33.28 -12.08
N SER A 691 19.39 32.14 -11.45
CA SER A 691 19.24 32.04 -9.99
C SER A 691 20.59 32.07 -9.25
N GLN A 692 21.69 31.68 -9.90
CA GLN A 692 23.05 31.76 -9.35
C GLN A 692 23.56 33.18 -9.11
N ASN A 693 23.00 34.20 -9.76
CA ASN A 693 23.40 35.59 -9.51
C ASN A 693 23.01 36.08 -8.10
N ARG A 694 22.15 35.35 -7.37
CA ARG A 694 21.72 35.57 -5.96
C ARG A 694 21.30 37.01 -5.62
N THR A 695 21.03 37.83 -6.63
CA THR A 695 20.46 39.17 -6.49
C THR A 695 18.94 39.13 -6.36
N GLN A 696 18.32 38.03 -6.78
CA GLN A 696 16.90 37.77 -6.73
C GLN A 696 16.56 37.00 -5.46
N GLY A 697 15.57 37.47 -4.71
CA GLY A 697 15.05 36.76 -3.54
C GLY A 697 13.79 35.95 -3.85
N ILE A 698 13.18 36.14 -5.02
CA ILE A 698 11.94 35.47 -5.42
C ILE A 698 12.13 34.82 -6.79
N VAL A 699 11.70 33.56 -6.93
CA VAL A 699 11.57 32.87 -8.22
C VAL A 699 10.09 32.63 -8.49
N HIS A 700 9.64 33.02 -9.68
CA HIS A 700 8.27 32.81 -10.14
C HIS A 700 8.28 31.91 -11.37
N LEU A 701 7.58 30.79 -11.30
CA LEU A 701 7.48 29.80 -12.37
C LEU A 701 6.02 29.64 -12.80
N ALA A 702 5.70 30.08 -14.02
CA ALA A 702 4.36 29.97 -14.62
C ALA A 702 4.33 28.91 -15.72
N THR A 703 3.79 27.72 -15.41
CA THR A 703 3.87 26.51 -16.25
C THR A 703 2.88 25.42 -15.81
N HIS A 704 3.10 24.15 -16.15
CA HIS A 704 2.48 23.00 -15.50
C HIS A 704 3.42 22.39 -14.45
N ALA A 705 2.92 22.01 -13.28
CA ALA A 705 3.64 21.14 -12.36
C ALA A 705 2.70 20.08 -11.79
N LYS A 706 3.24 18.94 -11.37
CA LYS A 706 2.46 17.84 -10.80
C LYS A 706 3.10 17.28 -9.55
N PHE A 707 2.30 17.12 -8.51
CA PHE A 707 2.64 16.29 -7.37
C PHE A 707 2.01 14.92 -7.56
N GLN A 708 2.82 13.87 -7.65
CA GLN A 708 2.36 12.50 -7.88
C GLN A 708 2.43 11.69 -6.60
N ALA A 709 1.57 10.67 -6.51
CA ALA A 709 1.64 9.68 -5.46
C ALA A 709 2.92 8.82 -5.58
N GLY A 710 3.43 8.34 -4.46
CA GLY A 710 4.66 7.59 -4.35
C GLY A 710 5.85 8.47 -4.01
N ALA A 711 7.01 8.11 -4.58
CA ALA A 711 8.29 8.73 -4.26
C ALA A 711 8.42 10.14 -4.84
N VAL A 712 9.33 10.94 -4.27
CA VAL A 712 9.50 12.37 -4.57
C VAL A 712 9.81 12.60 -6.05
N GLU A 713 10.60 11.71 -6.67
CA GLU A 713 11.05 11.79 -8.07
C GLU A 713 9.92 11.67 -9.10
N HIS A 714 8.72 11.25 -8.70
CA HIS A 714 7.55 11.21 -9.58
C HIS A 714 6.93 12.60 -9.80
N SER A 715 7.20 13.55 -8.90
CA SER A 715 6.67 14.91 -8.96
C SER A 715 7.60 15.82 -9.78
N TYR A 716 7.04 16.69 -10.61
CA TYR A 716 7.85 17.50 -11.55
C TYR A 716 7.27 18.88 -11.84
N ILE A 717 8.15 19.80 -12.23
CA ILE A 717 7.85 21.08 -12.88
C ILE A 717 8.15 20.93 -14.37
N GLN A 718 7.19 21.24 -15.23
CA GLN A 718 7.41 21.27 -16.68
C GLN A 718 8.15 22.55 -17.08
N LEU A 719 9.39 22.44 -17.54
CA LEU A 719 10.08 23.54 -18.22
C LEU A 719 9.78 23.51 -19.72
N TRP A 720 10.32 24.44 -20.50
CA TRP A 720 10.11 24.47 -21.95
C TRP A 720 10.60 23.20 -22.65
N ASP A 721 11.77 22.73 -22.23
CA ASP A 721 12.53 21.65 -22.87
C ASP A 721 12.29 20.28 -22.24
N GLN A 722 12.04 20.24 -20.93
CA GLN A 722 11.92 18.98 -20.17
C GLN A 722 11.14 19.13 -18.85
N PRO A 723 10.52 18.06 -18.34
CA PRO A 723 10.11 17.99 -16.94
C PRO A 723 11.33 17.88 -16.02
N VAL A 724 11.28 18.54 -14.86
CA VAL A 724 12.35 18.55 -13.85
C VAL A 724 11.77 18.20 -12.48
N GLY A 725 12.38 17.24 -11.79
CA GLY A 725 11.98 16.83 -10.43
C GLY A 725 12.30 17.87 -9.37
N PHE A 726 11.59 17.85 -8.24
CA PHE A 726 11.84 18.80 -7.14
C PHE A 726 13.18 18.58 -6.44
N ASP A 727 13.68 17.33 -6.43
CA ASP A 727 15.05 16.96 -6.04
C ASP A 727 16.10 17.69 -6.89
N GLN A 728 15.92 17.71 -8.21
CA GLN A 728 16.80 18.43 -9.13
C GLN A 728 16.74 19.95 -8.93
N ILE A 729 15.57 20.50 -8.54
CA ILE A 729 15.46 21.92 -8.16
C ILE A 729 16.27 22.20 -6.88
N ARG A 730 16.30 21.29 -5.91
CA ARG A 730 17.11 21.42 -4.68
C ARG A 730 18.59 21.59 -4.99
N GLU A 731 19.08 20.90 -6.02
CA GLU A 731 20.47 20.94 -6.48
C GLU A 731 20.89 22.31 -7.02
N LEU A 732 19.95 23.18 -7.41
CA LEU A 732 20.21 24.59 -7.75
C LEU A 732 20.72 25.41 -6.54
N GLY A 733 20.64 24.81 -5.34
CA GLY A 733 21.27 25.34 -4.14
C GLY A 733 20.54 26.53 -3.55
N TRP A 734 19.24 26.66 -3.73
CA TRP A 734 18.44 27.78 -3.21
C TRP A 734 18.42 27.86 -1.68
N HIS A 735 18.80 26.78 -0.99
CA HIS A 735 19.02 26.68 0.45
C HIS A 735 20.31 27.37 0.95
N HIS A 736 21.30 27.61 0.08
CA HIS A 736 22.54 28.30 0.46
C HIS A 736 22.29 29.78 0.79
N LYS A 737 23.06 30.34 1.73
CA LYS A 737 22.93 31.75 2.16
C LYS A 737 23.42 32.75 1.09
N PRO A 738 22.66 33.82 0.77
CA PRO A 738 21.31 34.10 1.26
C PRO A 738 20.29 33.12 0.65
N GLN A 739 19.50 32.50 1.53
CA GLN A 739 18.47 31.54 1.14
C GLN A 739 17.38 32.27 0.35
N MET A 740 16.86 31.63 -0.69
CA MET A 740 15.77 32.20 -1.48
C MET A 740 14.49 32.35 -0.65
N GLU A 741 13.86 33.52 -0.74
CA GLU A 741 12.75 33.90 0.13
C GLU A 741 11.42 33.28 -0.28
N LEU A 742 11.16 33.18 -1.58
CA LEU A 742 9.88 32.71 -2.10
C LEU A 742 10.03 32.04 -3.47
N LEU A 743 9.53 30.81 -3.57
CA LEU A 743 9.16 30.19 -4.84
C LEU A 743 7.66 30.41 -5.07
N VAL A 744 7.28 31.06 -6.17
CA VAL A 744 5.89 31.09 -6.65
C VAL A 744 5.76 30.09 -7.78
N LEU A 745 5.02 29.02 -7.55
CA LEU A 745 4.71 28.01 -8.55
C LEU A 745 3.28 28.26 -9.03
N SER A 746 3.16 29.08 -10.07
CA SER A 746 1.90 29.51 -10.69
C SER A 746 1.30 28.42 -11.60
N ALA A 747 1.26 27.20 -11.06
CA ALA A 747 1.33 25.98 -11.86
C ALA A 747 1.25 24.72 -10.99
N CYS A 748 0.11 24.19 -10.55
CA CYS A 748 0.10 22.86 -9.91
C CYS A 748 -1.19 22.07 -10.20
N ASP A 749 -1.00 20.79 -10.51
CA ASP A 749 -2.01 19.73 -10.43
C ASP A 749 -1.49 18.66 -9.48
N THR A 750 -1.91 18.73 -8.23
CA THR A 750 -1.52 17.77 -7.19
C THR A 750 -2.42 16.53 -7.29
N ALA A 751 -1.87 15.32 -7.11
CA ALA A 751 -2.61 14.05 -7.02
C ALA A 751 -3.35 13.95 -5.67
N LEU A 752 -4.36 14.78 -5.57
CA LEU A 752 -4.83 15.35 -4.33
C LEU A 752 -5.77 14.36 -3.62
N GLY A 753 -5.38 13.86 -2.44
CA GLY A 753 -6.09 12.79 -1.70
C GLY A 753 -5.22 11.55 -1.42
N ASP A 754 -3.99 11.57 -1.91
CA ASP A 754 -2.91 10.63 -1.56
C ASP A 754 -2.00 11.24 -0.48
N ALA A 755 -1.59 10.44 0.51
CA ALA A 755 -0.79 10.91 1.65
C ALA A 755 0.60 11.40 1.24
N SER A 756 1.24 10.71 0.31
CA SER A 756 2.58 11.04 -0.18
C SER A 756 2.57 12.27 -1.09
N ALA A 757 1.52 12.46 -1.90
CA ALA A 757 1.35 13.70 -2.65
C ALA A 757 1.07 14.91 -1.73
N GLU A 758 0.36 14.70 -0.61
CA GLU A 758 0.18 15.73 0.43
C GLU A 758 1.49 16.11 1.11
N LEU A 759 2.36 15.14 1.42
CA LEU A 759 3.72 15.38 1.91
C LEU A 759 4.58 16.11 0.87
N GLY A 760 4.48 15.69 -0.39
CA GLY A 760 5.08 16.36 -1.55
C GLY A 760 4.76 17.85 -1.58
N PHE A 761 3.47 18.20 -1.48
CA PHE A 761 3.00 19.58 -1.50
C PHE A 761 3.38 20.37 -0.23
N ALA A 762 3.08 19.83 0.95
CA ALA A 762 3.32 20.52 2.23
C ALA A 762 4.82 20.60 2.61
N GLY A 763 5.66 19.79 1.96
CA GLY A 763 7.11 19.81 2.05
C GLY A 763 7.80 20.58 0.92
N LEU A 764 7.05 21.25 0.02
CA LEU A 764 7.61 21.88 -1.19
C LEU A 764 8.73 22.88 -0.91
N ALA A 765 8.59 23.69 0.15
CA ALA A 765 9.63 24.65 0.54
C ALA A 765 10.93 23.95 0.95
N VAL A 766 10.82 22.83 1.69
CA VAL A 766 11.95 21.99 2.11
C VAL A 766 12.60 21.34 0.89
N GLN A 767 11.80 20.73 0.01
CA GLN A 767 12.27 20.07 -1.22
C GLN A 767 13.04 21.02 -2.12
N THR A 768 12.55 22.24 -2.31
CA THR A 768 13.18 23.22 -3.21
C THR A 768 14.24 24.06 -2.51
N GLY A 769 14.38 23.92 -1.19
CA GLY A 769 15.36 24.67 -0.39
C GLY A 769 15.04 26.15 -0.21
N VAL A 770 13.83 26.61 -0.54
CA VAL A 770 13.38 27.99 -0.32
C VAL A 770 12.80 28.17 1.08
N LYS A 771 12.71 29.41 1.58
CA LYS A 771 12.03 29.66 2.86
C LYS A 771 10.52 29.43 2.78
N SER A 772 9.93 29.76 1.64
CA SER A 772 8.48 29.72 1.41
C SER A 772 8.17 29.32 -0.02
N ALA A 773 7.13 28.53 -0.22
CA ALA A 773 6.62 28.20 -1.54
C ALA A 773 5.11 28.51 -1.62
N LEU A 774 4.70 29.27 -2.62
CA LEU A 774 3.31 29.52 -2.96
C LEU A 774 2.92 28.60 -4.12
N ALA A 775 1.98 27.69 -3.88
CA ALA A 775 1.58 26.68 -4.85
C ALA A 775 0.08 26.38 -4.77
N SER A 776 -0.50 25.81 -5.83
CA SER A 776 -1.93 25.47 -5.86
C SER A 776 -2.21 24.04 -5.42
N LEU A 777 -3.25 23.87 -4.60
CA LEU A 777 -3.73 22.58 -4.14
C LEU A 777 -4.24 21.74 -5.32
N TRP A 778 -5.01 22.31 -6.26
CA TRP A 778 -5.57 21.58 -7.42
C TRP A 778 -5.29 22.30 -8.73
N GLN A 779 -5.70 21.67 -9.85
CA GLN A 779 -5.68 22.27 -11.17
C GLN A 779 -6.51 23.57 -11.23
N VAL A 780 -5.81 24.69 -11.33
CA VAL A 780 -6.36 26.05 -11.34
C VAL A 780 -6.79 26.53 -12.74
N SER A 781 -7.63 27.56 -12.76
CA SER A 781 -7.99 28.28 -13.98
C SER A 781 -6.87 29.22 -14.39
N ASP A 782 -6.41 29.13 -15.64
CA ASP A 782 -5.39 30.02 -16.23
C ASP A 782 -5.72 31.52 -16.00
N LEU A 783 -7.00 31.90 -16.19
CA LEU A 783 -7.46 33.27 -15.97
C LEU A 783 -7.51 33.67 -14.49
N GLY A 784 -7.98 32.77 -13.61
CA GLY A 784 -8.04 33.03 -12.18
C GLY A 784 -6.65 33.19 -11.57
N THR A 785 -5.71 32.33 -11.99
CA THR A 785 -4.30 32.40 -11.58
C THR A 785 -3.65 33.70 -12.00
N LEU A 786 -3.84 34.14 -13.25
CA LEU A 786 -3.36 35.43 -13.73
C LEU A 786 -3.85 36.58 -12.84
N ALA A 787 -5.16 36.62 -12.55
CA ALA A 787 -5.75 37.64 -11.69
C ALA A 787 -5.17 37.61 -10.27
N LEU A 788 -5.05 36.42 -9.68
CA LEU A 788 -4.53 36.24 -8.33
C LEU A 788 -3.05 36.64 -8.23
N MET A 789 -2.20 36.18 -9.16
CA MET A 789 -0.76 36.48 -9.13
C MET A 789 -0.49 37.96 -9.39
N THR A 790 -1.24 38.58 -10.30
CA THR A 790 -1.17 40.03 -10.50
C THR A 790 -1.47 40.78 -9.21
N SER A 791 -2.56 40.42 -8.54
CA SER A 791 -2.95 41.07 -7.28
C SER A 791 -1.99 40.74 -6.13
N PHE A 792 -1.42 39.54 -6.10
CA PHE A 792 -0.41 39.15 -5.11
C PHE A 792 0.84 40.02 -5.20
N TYR A 793 1.39 40.22 -6.40
CA TYR A 793 2.56 41.08 -6.59
C TYR A 793 2.26 42.57 -6.38
N GLU A 794 1.02 43.02 -6.63
CA GLU A 794 0.60 44.38 -6.26
C GLU A 794 0.66 44.60 -4.74
N HIS A 795 0.09 43.68 -3.96
CA HIS A 795 0.09 43.78 -2.50
C HIS A 795 1.46 43.50 -1.88
N LEU A 796 2.24 42.58 -2.44
CA LEU A 796 3.61 42.30 -1.97
C LEU A 796 4.52 43.53 -2.14
N LYS A 797 4.20 44.44 -3.07
CA LYS A 797 4.95 45.67 -3.31
C LYS A 797 4.58 46.77 -2.33
N ASP A 798 3.39 46.69 -1.73
CA ASP A 798 2.92 47.68 -0.77
C ASP A 798 3.77 47.61 0.50
N THR A 799 4.41 48.73 0.82
CA THR A 799 5.23 48.91 2.04
C THR A 799 4.44 48.77 3.35
N GLN A 800 3.11 48.79 3.31
CA GLN A 800 2.27 48.52 4.48
C GLN A 800 2.04 47.02 4.74
N ILE A 801 2.28 46.16 3.73
CA ILE A 801 2.08 44.72 3.82
C ILE A 801 3.39 44.06 4.22
N THR A 802 3.51 43.67 5.49
CA THR A 802 4.79 43.20 6.05
C THR A 802 5.04 41.71 5.86
N THR A 803 4.05 40.90 5.46
CA THR A 803 4.19 39.44 5.34
C THR A 803 3.71 38.88 4.01
N LYS A 804 4.29 37.74 3.60
CA LYS A 804 3.87 37.00 2.40
C LYS A 804 2.42 36.50 2.52
N ALA A 805 2.02 36.02 3.71
CA ALA A 805 0.67 35.54 3.97
C ALA A 805 -0.38 36.66 3.83
N GLU A 806 -0.08 37.87 4.30
CA GLU A 806 -0.97 39.02 4.15
C GLU A 806 -1.10 39.49 2.70
N ALA A 807 0.00 39.48 1.93
CA ALA A 807 -0.07 39.76 0.49
C ALA A 807 -0.97 38.76 -0.26
N LEU A 808 -0.90 37.47 0.10
CA LEU A 808 -1.77 36.44 -0.48
C LEU A 808 -3.23 36.64 -0.07
N ARG A 809 -3.49 36.92 1.21
CA ARG A 809 -4.83 37.20 1.72
C ARG A 809 -5.47 38.37 0.96
N GLN A 810 -4.77 39.48 0.82
CA GLN A 810 -5.32 40.65 0.12
C GLN A 810 -5.62 40.35 -1.36
N ALA A 811 -4.78 39.53 -2.02
CA ALA A 811 -5.06 39.06 -3.37
C ALA A 811 -6.33 38.18 -3.42
N GLN A 812 -6.50 37.27 -2.47
CA GLN A 812 -7.68 36.40 -2.37
C GLN A 812 -8.95 37.22 -2.10
N LEU A 813 -8.88 38.22 -1.22
CA LEU A 813 -9.99 39.13 -0.92
C LEU A 813 -10.36 40.00 -2.12
N ASN A 814 -9.38 40.46 -2.89
CA ASN A 814 -9.65 41.22 -4.12
C ASN A 814 -10.46 40.37 -5.11
N LEU A 815 -10.11 39.09 -5.31
CA LEU A 815 -10.91 38.20 -6.17
C LEU A 815 -12.31 37.93 -5.58
N LEU A 816 -12.40 37.73 -4.26
CA LEU A 816 -13.66 37.45 -3.56
C LEU A 816 -14.66 38.62 -3.62
N HIS A 817 -14.20 39.85 -3.40
CA HIS A 817 -15.07 41.02 -3.25
C HIS A 817 -15.21 41.89 -4.51
N ASN A 818 -14.40 41.67 -5.56
CA ASN A 818 -14.42 42.45 -6.79
C ASN A 818 -14.90 41.63 -8.01
N PRO A 819 -16.21 41.39 -8.17
CA PRO A 819 -16.75 40.62 -9.30
C PRO A 819 -16.53 41.29 -10.66
N THR A 820 -16.12 42.57 -10.68
CA THR A 820 -15.83 43.35 -11.89
C THR A 820 -14.35 43.46 -12.21
N LEU A 821 -13.49 42.67 -11.56
CA LEU A 821 -12.03 42.73 -11.73
C LEU A 821 -11.58 42.61 -13.20
N LEU A 822 -12.37 41.91 -14.03
CA LEU A 822 -12.09 41.67 -15.46
C LEU A 822 -12.86 42.56 -16.44
N ALA A 823 -13.47 43.67 -15.99
CA ALA A 823 -14.39 44.46 -16.81
C ALA A 823 -13.86 44.79 -18.21
N GLU A 824 -14.71 44.56 -19.23
CA GLU A 824 -14.41 44.79 -20.65
C GLU A 824 -13.22 43.98 -21.18
N GLY A 825 -12.92 42.83 -20.56
CA GLY A 825 -11.79 41.97 -20.97
C GLY A 825 -10.42 42.57 -20.65
N MET A 826 -10.35 43.40 -19.61
CA MET A 826 -9.14 44.06 -19.14
C MET A 826 -8.80 43.58 -17.73
N LEU A 827 -7.52 43.34 -17.45
CA LEU A 827 -6.99 43.09 -16.11
C LEU A 827 -5.85 44.09 -15.84
N GLY A 828 -5.95 44.86 -14.76
CA GLY A 828 -4.91 45.84 -14.42
C GLY A 828 -4.61 46.86 -15.52
N GLY A 829 -5.60 47.18 -16.37
CA GLY A 829 -5.43 48.06 -17.53
C GLY A 829 -4.75 47.43 -18.76
N SER A 830 -4.49 46.12 -18.74
CA SER A 830 -3.99 45.36 -19.90
C SER A 830 -5.07 44.44 -20.48
N PRO A 831 -5.19 44.32 -21.81
CA PRO A 831 -6.18 43.43 -22.43
C PRO A 831 -5.83 41.96 -22.20
N LEU A 832 -6.85 41.13 -21.98
CA LEU A 832 -6.70 39.69 -21.90
C LEU A 832 -6.22 39.09 -23.24
N PRO A 833 -5.47 37.97 -23.22
CA PRO A 833 -5.14 37.21 -24.41
C PRO A 833 -6.40 36.83 -25.21
N PRO A 834 -6.36 36.82 -26.55
CA PRO A 834 -7.53 36.50 -27.40
C PRO A 834 -8.21 35.17 -27.04
N GLU A 835 -7.45 34.17 -26.61
CA GLU A 835 -7.91 32.85 -26.20
C GLU A 835 -8.77 32.90 -24.92
N LEU A 836 -8.56 33.91 -24.08
CA LEU A 836 -9.28 34.15 -22.84
C LEU A 836 -10.39 35.22 -23.00
N ALA A 837 -10.50 35.87 -24.16
CA ALA A 837 -11.50 36.92 -24.41
C ALA A 837 -12.96 36.45 -24.22
N ARG A 838 -13.24 35.14 -24.34
CA ARG A 838 -14.56 34.55 -24.05
C ARG A 838 -14.98 34.64 -22.57
N TYR A 839 -14.04 35.02 -21.69
CA TYR A 839 -14.23 35.18 -20.25
C TYR A 839 -14.12 36.65 -19.83
N SER A 840 -14.37 37.58 -20.75
CA SER A 840 -14.23 39.04 -20.55
C SER A 840 -15.01 39.62 -19.38
N ASP A 841 -16.02 38.91 -18.88
CA ASP A 841 -16.87 39.33 -17.76
C ASP A 841 -17.05 38.19 -16.75
N ALA A 842 -16.03 37.32 -16.63
CA ALA A 842 -16.08 36.21 -15.68
C ALA A 842 -16.06 36.74 -14.24
N ASP A 843 -17.01 36.25 -13.44
CA ASP A 843 -17.03 36.47 -12.00
C ASP A 843 -16.03 35.54 -11.31
N LEU A 844 -14.98 36.12 -10.72
CA LEU A 844 -13.91 35.41 -10.03
C LEU A 844 -14.14 35.27 -8.53
N SER A 845 -15.31 35.66 -8.01
CA SER A 845 -15.62 35.61 -6.57
C SER A 845 -15.75 34.19 -6.01
N HIS A 846 -15.96 33.19 -6.86
CA HIS A 846 -16.09 31.80 -6.44
C HIS A 846 -14.76 31.24 -5.86
N PRO A 847 -14.77 30.52 -4.71
CA PRO A 847 -13.56 30.00 -4.06
C PRO A 847 -12.60 29.24 -4.95
N TYR A 848 -13.11 28.58 -5.98
CA TYR A 848 -12.32 27.90 -7.01
C TYR A 848 -11.14 28.72 -7.54
N TYR A 849 -11.29 30.05 -7.68
CA TYR A 849 -10.28 30.92 -8.28
C TYR A 849 -9.23 31.44 -7.29
N TRP A 850 -9.54 31.51 -6.00
CA TRP A 850 -8.68 32.14 -5.00
C TRP A 850 -8.27 31.22 -3.86
N SER A 851 -9.07 30.21 -3.50
CA SER A 851 -8.81 29.35 -2.33
C SER A 851 -7.90 28.15 -2.63
N SER A 852 -7.40 28.03 -3.87
CA SER A 852 -6.51 26.94 -4.29
C SER A 852 -5.08 27.18 -3.86
N PHE A 853 -4.64 28.43 -3.80
CA PHE A 853 -3.25 28.77 -3.51
C PHE A 853 -3.00 28.82 -2.00
N THR A 854 -1.95 28.13 -1.58
CA THR A 854 -1.51 28.04 -0.19
C THR A 854 -0.04 28.39 -0.12
N LEU A 855 0.32 29.16 0.90
CA LEU A 855 1.70 29.45 1.25
C LEU A 855 2.23 28.37 2.20
N VAL A 856 3.27 27.66 1.78
CA VAL A 856 3.92 26.56 2.51
C VAL A 856 5.31 27.01 2.97
N GLY A 857 5.70 26.67 4.20
CA GLY A 857 6.95 27.13 4.83
C GLY A 857 6.75 28.44 5.57
N SER A 858 7.73 29.34 5.52
CA SER A 858 7.75 30.58 6.30
C SER A 858 6.70 31.58 5.80
N PRO A 859 5.64 31.92 6.57
CA PRO A 859 4.57 32.80 6.07
C PRO A 859 4.90 34.30 6.15
N TRP A 860 6.00 34.65 6.80
CA TRP A 860 6.48 36.01 7.04
C TRP A 860 7.30 36.56 5.89
#